data_AF-A0A847HGB7-F1
#
_entry.id   AF-A0A847HGB7-F1
#
_cell.length_a   1.000
_cell.length_b   1.000
_cell.length_c   1.000
_cell.angle_alpha   90.00
_cell.angle_beta   90.00
_cell.angle_gamma   90.00
#
_symmetry.space_group_name_H-M   'P 1'
#
loop_
_entity.id
_entity.type
_entity.pdbx_description
1 polymer ?
#
loop_
_entity_poly.entity_id
_entity_poly.type
_entity_poly.pdbx_seq_one_letter_code
_entity_poly.pdbx_strand_id
1 'polypeptide(L)'
;MTDSRGRFNQHGIAMFSAIFVLLIIAVLAMQLHFFARQAKSNAFRFQTSEVARQIAAAAMEEAFAHVLAASEMPDANFYRRMVDRSGDIDCSRLAPGQKNLPGVEIPLELTQKQTAGMETASRFSVSATARIIDFRGNDMSDTSYYGQEGVGTLELKVVVEPRDEFRDMIKSGCTMTRHHDYKVVAIVARRDNNRQRDGYTGSYVLDYALFIRNGQEEFDNSAGASLNPLRHHLIISQGSTEPANFGKVLFGNKPGQSVYLNIDSNRMHFVPAPHQKEFLYNPADQQIFRLLPDFFTAVKRLAAPMFPDIELSYDNFVMTNFAADFLLERLPVCTRDFAADDSLTSMIEIRNALTIKRWPAISDPPQQESGAGLVIEPEEHLAQILEGDVRQRFLQIVSLFIELADARIFAGPGGETDLDSRRIDDRKLLEDFSTRKFACFDPENFSGRQPYGVDSDYLRSHIYRDIRDENIFSRLDTTCSYQLSPASPLPQPVFYLKRWAGRIEDPSLAAVPFAHINLWARQRLSRKQLEEFGIYDATRKILRLRGIINCREPIVLGNEGEIEVEGCGILIAPGIRIENGIRKSQKKESICVLATRGQPIIVNTDRRIEASLVSMGILDRNGHIRASRRLDLFGALAVDQLAIERWAPEVEHRITYDPALKREHDLYQINISRWTTFERVLESEE
;
A
#
# COMPACT_ATOMS: atom_id res chain seq x y z
N MET A 1 112.21 -67.45 -7.98
CA MET A 1 111.71 -66.82 -6.73
C MET A 1 111.24 -65.40 -7.05
N THR A 2 110.08 -65.26 -7.71
CA THR A 2 109.69 -63.95 -8.30
C THR A 2 108.17 -63.70 -8.35
N ASP A 3 107.35 -64.58 -7.77
CA ASP A 3 105.88 -64.59 -8.01
C ASP A 3 105.02 -64.24 -6.77
N SER A 4 105.64 -64.04 -5.59
CA SER A 4 104.92 -63.83 -4.32
C SER A 4 104.72 -62.36 -3.92
N ARG A 5 105.50 -61.42 -4.48
CA ARG A 5 105.41 -59.99 -4.10
C ARG A 5 104.29 -59.21 -4.81
N GLY A 6 103.83 -59.65 -5.98
CA GLY A 6 102.73 -58.99 -6.70
C GLY A 6 101.36 -59.14 -6.04
N ARG A 7 101.09 -60.30 -5.43
CA ARG A 7 99.78 -60.60 -4.83
C ARG A 7 99.47 -59.77 -3.59
N PHE A 8 100.44 -59.53 -2.69
CA PHE A 8 100.17 -58.81 -1.43
C PHE A 8 99.74 -57.34 -1.62
N ASN A 9 100.34 -56.61 -2.56
CA ASN A 9 99.93 -55.22 -2.84
C ASN A 9 98.53 -55.13 -3.45
N GLN A 10 98.15 -56.07 -4.32
CA GLN A 10 96.80 -56.11 -4.90
C GLN A 10 95.73 -56.38 -3.83
N HIS A 11 96.01 -57.21 -2.83
CA HIS A 11 95.06 -57.48 -1.74
C HIS A 11 94.89 -56.27 -0.80
N GLY A 12 95.96 -55.53 -0.51
CA GLY A 12 95.87 -54.29 0.28
C GLY A 12 95.05 -53.20 -0.42
N ILE A 13 95.27 -52.98 -1.72
CA ILE A 13 94.49 -52.03 -2.52
C ILE A 13 93.03 -52.49 -2.64
N ALA A 14 92.78 -53.77 -2.90
CA ALA A 14 91.41 -54.31 -2.97
C ALA A 14 90.66 -54.16 -1.63
N MET A 15 91.34 -54.37 -0.50
CA MET A 15 90.76 -54.19 0.83
C MET A 15 90.43 -52.72 1.13
N PHE A 16 91.33 -51.79 0.82
CA PHE A 16 91.05 -50.35 0.95
C PHE A 16 89.91 -49.90 0.03
N SER A 17 89.87 -50.37 -1.22
CA SER A 17 88.76 -50.12 -2.13
C SER A 17 87.44 -50.69 -1.62
N ALA A 18 87.44 -51.89 -1.03
CA ALA A 18 86.25 -52.50 -0.43
C ALA A 18 85.74 -51.72 0.80
N ILE A 19 86.65 -51.27 1.68
CA ILE A 19 86.33 -50.41 2.83
C ILE A 19 85.79 -49.05 2.36
N PHE A 20 86.41 -48.45 1.34
CA PHE A 20 85.98 -47.17 0.78
C PHE A 20 84.59 -47.27 0.11
N VAL A 21 84.33 -48.35 -0.63
CA VAL A 21 83.00 -48.66 -1.19
C VAL A 21 81.97 -48.89 -0.08
N LEU A 22 82.32 -49.64 0.99
CA LEU A 22 81.45 -49.81 2.16
C LEU A 22 81.14 -48.48 2.86
N LEU A 23 82.12 -47.58 2.98
CA LEU A 23 81.96 -46.28 3.61
C LEU A 23 81.09 -45.35 2.75
N ILE A 24 81.26 -45.36 1.42
CA ILE A 24 80.35 -44.67 0.49
C ILE A 24 78.93 -45.23 0.58
N ILE A 25 78.76 -46.55 0.60
CA ILE A 25 77.44 -47.20 0.75
C ILE A 25 76.80 -46.82 2.09
N ALA A 26 77.57 -46.77 3.19
CA ALA A 26 77.06 -46.36 4.50
C ALA A 26 76.63 -44.88 4.52
N VAL A 27 77.39 -43.98 3.89
CA VAL A 27 77.02 -42.55 3.75
C VAL A 27 75.77 -42.40 2.87
N LEU A 28 75.69 -43.11 1.73
CA LEU A 28 74.51 -43.11 0.86
C LEU A 28 73.28 -43.69 1.57
N ALA A 29 73.43 -44.77 2.34
CA ALA A 29 72.34 -45.34 3.13
C ALA A 29 71.86 -44.39 4.24
N MET A 30 72.77 -43.68 4.89
CA MET A 30 72.44 -42.65 5.89
C MET A 30 71.71 -41.46 5.26
N GLN A 31 72.18 -40.97 4.11
CA GLN A 31 71.50 -39.93 3.33
C GLN A 31 70.12 -40.40 2.85
N LEU A 32 70.00 -41.61 2.30
CA LEU A 32 68.72 -42.18 1.87
C LEU A 32 67.73 -42.29 3.05
N HIS A 33 68.19 -42.72 4.23
CA HIS A 33 67.37 -42.78 5.43
C HIS A 33 66.92 -41.39 5.91
N PHE A 34 67.81 -40.40 5.84
CA PHE A 34 67.49 -39.01 6.16
C PHE A 34 66.46 -38.42 5.18
N PHE A 35 66.69 -38.55 3.87
CA PHE A 35 65.75 -38.12 2.84
C PHE A 35 64.40 -38.85 2.95
N ALA A 36 64.38 -40.16 3.23
CA ALA A 36 63.15 -40.91 3.42
C ALA A 36 62.36 -40.45 4.67
N ARG A 37 63.05 -40.14 5.78
CA ARG A 37 62.41 -39.55 6.97
C ARG A 37 61.87 -38.15 6.68
N GLN A 38 62.63 -37.31 6.00
CA GLN A 38 62.24 -35.94 5.65
C GLN A 38 61.04 -35.94 4.67
N ALA A 39 61.09 -36.78 3.63
CA ALA A 39 59.98 -36.97 2.69
C ALA A 39 58.72 -37.50 3.38
N LYS A 40 58.84 -38.48 4.29
CA LYS A 40 57.69 -38.98 5.07
C LYS A 40 57.11 -37.91 6.00
N SER A 41 57.95 -37.11 6.65
CA SER A 41 57.52 -35.98 7.49
C SER A 41 56.76 -34.94 6.65
N ASN A 42 57.32 -34.54 5.51
CA ASN A 42 56.70 -33.55 4.62
C ASN A 42 55.39 -34.08 4.01
N ALA A 43 55.32 -35.35 3.60
CA ALA A 43 54.11 -35.97 3.09
C ALA A 43 53.00 -36.05 4.16
N PHE A 44 53.37 -36.40 5.40
CA PHE A 44 52.42 -36.42 6.52
C PHE A 44 51.89 -35.01 6.84
N ARG A 45 52.78 -34.00 6.89
CA ARG A 45 52.38 -32.59 7.09
C ARG A 45 51.46 -32.08 5.99
N PHE A 46 51.77 -32.36 4.73
CA PHE A 46 50.94 -31.99 3.59
C PHE A 46 49.55 -32.66 3.69
N GLN A 47 49.52 -33.96 3.99
CA GLN A 47 48.28 -34.70 4.19
C GLN A 47 47.45 -34.13 5.35
N THR A 48 48.06 -33.78 6.49
CA THR A 48 47.32 -33.21 7.62
C THR A 48 46.86 -31.78 7.39
N SER A 49 47.61 -30.95 6.65
CA SER A 49 47.16 -29.61 6.25
C SER A 49 45.98 -29.68 5.28
N GLU A 50 46.06 -30.53 4.26
CA GLU A 50 44.94 -30.73 3.31
C GLU A 50 43.69 -31.28 4.00
N VAL A 51 43.83 -32.18 4.98
CA VAL A 51 42.71 -32.64 5.81
C VAL A 51 42.13 -31.47 6.62
N ALA A 52 42.95 -30.66 7.29
CA ALA A 52 42.48 -29.50 8.04
C ALA A 52 41.74 -28.48 7.14
N ARG A 53 42.25 -28.26 5.91
CA ARG A 53 41.65 -27.39 4.89
C ARG A 53 40.30 -27.92 4.39
N GLN A 54 40.18 -29.22 4.15
CA GLN A 54 38.91 -29.85 3.76
C GLN A 54 37.87 -29.81 4.87
N ILE A 55 38.27 -30.01 6.13
CA ILE A 55 37.39 -29.86 7.30
C ILE A 55 36.91 -28.41 7.41
N ALA A 56 37.82 -27.44 7.27
CA ALA A 56 37.46 -26.02 7.34
C ALA A 56 36.46 -25.62 6.24
N ALA A 57 36.66 -26.13 5.02
CA ALA A 57 35.74 -25.94 3.90
C ALA A 57 34.34 -26.52 4.18
N ALA A 58 34.26 -27.76 4.65
CA ALA A 58 32.99 -28.42 4.99
C ALA A 58 32.24 -27.68 6.12
N ALA A 59 32.95 -27.34 7.20
CA ALA A 59 32.40 -26.59 8.34
C ALA A 59 31.91 -25.19 7.94
N MET A 60 32.54 -24.53 6.95
CA MET A 60 32.10 -23.22 6.48
C MET A 60 30.81 -23.28 5.68
N GLU A 61 30.63 -24.29 4.82
CA GLU A 61 29.36 -24.50 4.11
C GLU A 61 28.23 -24.85 5.09
N GLU A 62 28.50 -25.67 6.11
CA GLU A 62 27.54 -25.96 7.19
C GLU A 62 27.20 -24.70 8.01
N ALA A 63 28.20 -23.94 8.46
CA ALA A 63 27.99 -22.70 9.21
C ALA A 63 27.16 -21.70 8.42
N PHE A 64 27.46 -21.53 7.12
CA PHE A 64 26.68 -20.65 6.23
C PHE A 64 25.24 -21.14 6.06
N ALA A 65 25.02 -22.46 5.89
CA ALA A 65 23.68 -23.03 5.78
C ALA A 65 22.87 -22.86 7.08
N HIS A 66 23.49 -23.09 8.25
CA HIS A 66 22.87 -22.86 9.56
C HIS A 66 22.47 -21.39 9.74
N VAL A 67 23.40 -20.46 9.48
CA VAL A 67 23.16 -19.01 9.54
C VAL A 67 22.06 -18.58 8.57
N LEU A 68 22.03 -19.12 7.35
CA LEU A 68 21.00 -18.81 6.35
C LEU A 68 19.60 -19.26 6.81
N ALA A 69 19.47 -20.42 7.45
CA ALA A 69 18.22 -20.95 7.97
C ALA A 69 17.77 -20.25 9.27
N ALA A 70 18.69 -20.03 10.21
CA ALA A 70 18.42 -19.35 11.48
C ALA A 70 18.04 -17.86 11.30
N SER A 71 18.36 -17.27 10.15
CA SER A 71 17.96 -15.91 9.77
C SER A 71 16.65 -15.81 8.97
N GLU A 72 15.92 -16.93 8.75
CA GLU A 72 14.59 -16.91 8.12
C GLU A 72 13.44 -16.76 9.12
N MET A 73 13.64 -17.12 10.38
CA MET A 73 12.58 -17.19 11.39
C MET A 73 12.62 -15.94 12.29
N PRO A 74 11.62 -15.03 12.24
CA PRO A 74 11.63 -13.79 13.03
C PRO A 74 11.72 -13.99 14.56
N ASP A 75 11.24 -15.14 15.05
CA ASP A 75 11.30 -15.49 16.46
C ASP A 75 12.59 -16.19 16.91
N ALA A 76 13.47 -16.57 15.99
CA ALA A 76 14.73 -17.20 16.34
C ALA A 76 15.67 -16.20 17.05
N ASN A 77 16.32 -16.67 18.12
CA ASN A 77 17.28 -15.87 18.91
C ASN A 77 18.38 -15.28 18.01
N PHE A 78 18.91 -16.07 17.07
CA PHE A 78 19.94 -15.62 16.12
C PHE A 78 19.43 -14.52 15.16
N TYR A 79 18.21 -14.62 14.64
CA TYR A 79 17.58 -13.57 13.84
C TYR A 79 17.48 -12.26 14.64
N ARG A 80 16.98 -12.31 15.89
CA ARG A 80 16.81 -11.12 16.72
C ARG A 80 18.16 -10.46 17.02
N ARG A 81 19.19 -11.23 17.39
CA ARG A 81 20.56 -10.73 17.58
C ARG A 81 21.09 -9.98 16.36
N MET A 82 20.83 -10.51 15.17
CA MET A 82 21.25 -9.89 13.90
C MET A 82 20.50 -8.58 13.62
N VAL A 83 19.17 -8.53 13.75
CA VAL A 83 18.35 -7.32 13.50
C VAL A 83 18.59 -6.24 14.55
N ASP A 84 18.51 -6.61 15.84
CA ASP A 84 18.70 -5.68 16.97
C ASP A 84 20.17 -5.27 17.13
N ARG A 85 21.08 -6.01 16.47
CA ARG A 85 22.53 -5.82 16.49
C ARG A 85 23.06 -5.88 17.93
N SER A 86 22.79 -7.01 18.58
CA SER A 86 23.22 -7.31 19.95
C SER A 86 24.75 -7.26 20.08
N GLY A 87 25.26 -6.78 21.22
CA GLY A 87 26.70 -6.51 21.40
C GLY A 87 27.63 -7.73 21.40
N ASP A 88 27.07 -8.95 21.43
CA ASP A 88 27.79 -10.21 21.26
C ASP A 88 28.02 -10.59 19.79
N ILE A 89 27.19 -10.08 18.86
CA ILE A 89 27.32 -10.30 17.42
C ILE A 89 27.79 -9.05 16.66
N ASP A 90 27.42 -7.84 17.09
CA ASP A 90 27.79 -6.58 16.43
C ASP A 90 29.14 -6.05 16.91
N CYS A 91 30.20 -6.50 16.24
CA CYS A 91 31.55 -5.98 16.41
C CYS A 91 31.81 -4.66 15.67
N SER A 92 30.88 -4.19 14.83
CA SER A 92 31.09 -2.98 14.00
C SER A 92 31.21 -1.70 14.84
N ARG A 93 30.51 -1.66 15.98
CA ARG A 93 30.47 -0.54 16.94
C ARG A 93 31.64 -0.55 17.94
N LEU A 94 32.40 -1.65 18.03
CA LEU A 94 33.48 -1.79 18.99
C LEU A 94 34.69 -0.91 18.60
N ALA A 95 35.45 -0.47 19.61
CA ALA A 95 36.71 0.23 19.38
C ALA A 95 37.69 -0.66 18.58
N PRO A 96 38.61 -0.10 17.77
CA PRO A 96 39.47 -0.89 16.88
C PRO A 96 40.22 -2.06 17.53
N GLY A 97 40.70 -1.90 18.78
CA GLY A 97 41.38 -2.96 19.53
C GLY A 97 40.45 -4.10 20.01
N GLN A 98 39.13 -3.90 20.02
CA GLN A 98 38.11 -4.87 20.43
C GLN A 98 37.37 -5.50 19.24
N LYS A 99 37.56 -5.00 18.01
CA LYS A 99 36.96 -5.56 16.79
C LYS A 99 37.42 -6.98 16.45
N ASN A 100 38.29 -7.61 17.25
CA ASN A 100 38.77 -8.99 17.09
C ASN A 100 38.04 -10.02 17.99
N LEU A 101 36.97 -9.63 18.71
CA LEU A 101 36.16 -10.59 19.46
C LEU A 101 35.54 -11.65 18.52
N PRO A 102 35.48 -12.93 18.93
CA PRO A 102 35.11 -14.04 18.05
C PRO A 102 33.67 -14.00 17.53
N GLY A 103 32.76 -13.32 18.25
CA GLY A 103 31.34 -13.25 17.93
C GLY A 103 30.52 -14.37 18.58
N VAL A 104 29.41 -14.73 17.93
CA VAL A 104 28.51 -15.80 18.36
C VAL A 104 28.94 -17.13 17.74
N GLU A 105 28.96 -18.19 18.54
CA GLU A 105 29.31 -19.55 18.10
C GLU A 105 28.21 -20.16 17.22
N ILE A 106 28.60 -20.85 16.14
CA ILE A 106 27.70 -21.48 15.18
C ILE A 106 27.81 -23.01 15.29
N PRO A 107 26.70 -23.75 15.47
CA PRO A 107 26.69 -25.21 15.48
C PRO A 107 27.25 -25.84 14.20
N LEU A 108 28.00 -26.94 14.36
CA LEU A 108 28.66 -27.70 13.29
C LEU A 108 28.40 -29.22 13.45
N GLU A 109 27.17 -29.61 13.80
CA GLU A 109 26.84 -30.98 14.18
C GLU A 109 27.19 -32.02 13.09
N LEU A 110 26.98 -31.69 11.82
CA LEU A 110 27.24 -32.60 10.70
C LEU A 110 28.75 -32.78 10.49
N THR A 111 29.52 -31.69 10.47
CA THR A 111 30.97 -31.74 10.29
C THR A 111 31.66 -32.36 11.50
N GLN A 112 31.24 -32.05 12.72
CA GLN A 112 31.76 -32.68 13.95
C GLN A 112 31.47 -34.19 13.97
N LYS A 113 30.27 -34.61 13.54
CA LYS A 113 29.91 -36.04 13.43
C LYS A 113 30.70 -36.75 12.33
N GLN A 114 30.91 -36.11 11.17
CA GLN A 114 31.65 -36.69 10.06
C GLN A 114 33.16 -36.79 10.36
N THR A 115 33.76 -35.75 10.97
CA THR A 115 35.17 -35.76 11.37
C THR A 115 35.47 -36.83 12.42
N ALA A 116 34.57 -37.04 13.39
CA ALA A 116 34.70 -38.11 14.38
C ALA A 116 34.77 -39.53 13.75
N GLY A 117 34.20 -39.72 12.55
CA GLY A 117 34.21 -40.99 11.83
C GLY A 117 35.46 -41.27 10.97
N MET A 118 36.41 -40.34 10.87
CA MET A 118 37.59 -40.46 9.99
C MET A 118 38.89 -40.42 10.79
N GLU A 119 39.78 -41.40 10.59
CA GLU A 119 40.98 -41.62 11.43
C GLU A 119 41.92 -40.41 11.57
N THR A 120 42.11 -39.64 10.49
CA THR A 120 42.95 -38.44 10.49
C THR A 120 42.16 -37.20 10.94
N ALA A 121 40.88 -37.09 10.59
CA ALA A 121 40.06 -35.91 10.88
C ALA A 121 39.63 -35.83 12.36
N SER A 122 39.43 -36.98 13.01
CA SER A 122 39.06 -37.09 14.42
C SER A 122 40.13 -36.54 15.38
N ARG A 123 41.35 -36.30 14.88
CA ARG A 123 42.48 -35.69 15.61
C ARG A 123 42.40 -34.16 15.67
N PHE A 124 41.44 -33.56 14.95
CA PHE A 124 41.19 -32.12 14.96
C PHE A 124 39.97 -31.75 15.81
N SER A 125 39.99 -30.53 16.36
CA SER A 125 38.83 -29.80 16.83
C SER A 125 38.36 -28.85 15.71
N VAL A 126 37.06 -28.55 15.68
CA VAL A 126 36.49 -27.61 14.72
C VAL A 126 35.41 -26.75 15.39
N SER A 127 35.53 -25.44 15.23
CA SER A 127 34.58 -24.44 15.70
C SER A 127 34.27 -23.43 14.59
N ALA A 128 33.08 -22.85 14.64
CA ALA A 128 32.65 -21.78 13.76
C ALA A 128 32.08 -20.62 14.58
N THR A 129 32.33 -19.39 14.15
CA THR A 129 31.77 -18.19 14.76
C THR A 129 31.28 -17.20 13.70
N ALA A 130 30.30 -16.38 14.07
CA ALA A 130 29.68 -15.37 13.22
C ALA A 130 29.65 -14.00 13.92
N ARG A 131 29.95 -12.93 13.18
CA ARG A 131 29.94 -11.55 13.70
C ARG A 131 29.74 -10.51 12.59
N ILE A 132 29.07 -9.41 12.92
CA ILE A 132 28.92 -8.25 12.05
C ILE A 132 30.15 -7.36 12.25
N ILE A 133 30.91 -7.07 11.19
CA ILE A 133 32.17 -6.30 11.25
C ILE A 133 32.05 -4.86 10.74
N ASP A 134 31.08 -4.62 9.85
CA ASP A 134 30.64 -3.31 9.34
C ASP A 134 29.11 -3.30 9.28
N PHE A 135 28.48 -2.15 9.56
CA PHE A 135 27.07 -1.92 9.30
C PHE A 135 26.79 -0.43 9.11
N ARG A 136 26.06 -0.10 8.04
CA ARG A 136 25.63 1.24 7.67
C ARG A 136 24.11 1.34 7.70
N GLY A 137 23.60 2.19 8.59
CA GLY A 137 22.19 2.58 8.70
C GLY A 137 21.79 3.75 7.82
N ASN A 138 22.74 4.33 7.08
CA ASN A 138 22.52 5.39 6.09
C ASN A 138 22.94 4.89 4.69
N ASP A 139 22.38 5.48 3.64
CA ASP A 139 22.78 5.22 2.27
C ASP A 139 23.99 6.06 1.81
N MET A 140 24.31 6.00 0.52
CA MET A 140 25.48 6.71 -0.06
C MET A 140 25.29 8.24 -0.13
N SER A 141 24.06 8.73 0.06
CA SER A 141 23.73 10.16 0.15
C SER A 141 23.65 10.64 1.61
N ASP A 142 24.05 9.80 2.56
CA ASP A 142 23.89 9.97 4.01
C ASP A 142 22.42 10.01 4.49
N THR A 143 21.49 9.51 3.68
CA THR A 143 20.07 9.41 4.08
C THR A 143 19.87 8.19 4.96
N SER A 144 19.36 8.37 6.18
CA SER A 144 19.06 7.26 7.08
C SER A 144 17.96 6.34 6.57
N TYR A 145 18.18 5.03 6.66
CA TYR A 145 17.17 4.00 6.44
C TYR A 145 16.18 3.93 7.61
N TYR A 146 15.08 3.19 7.44
CA TYR A 146 14.03 3.11 8.45
C TYR A 146 14.39 2.15 9.59
N GLY A 147 14.37 2.61 10.84
CA GLY A 147 14.46 1.74 12.02
C GLY A 147 15.78 0.95 12.09
N GLN A 148 15.70 -0.39 11.94
CA GLN A 148 16.86 -1.29 11.92
C GLN A 148 17.35 -1.66 10.50
N GLU A 149 16.77 -1.06 9.45
CA GLU A 149 17.22 -1.28 8.07
C GLU A 149 18.69 -0.89 7.85
N GLY A 150 19.33 -1.55 6.89
CA GLY A 150 20.69 -1.19 6.48
C GLY A 150 21.46 -2.30 5.77
N VAL A 151 22.73 -2.01 5.52
CA VAL A 151 23.67 -2.90 4.81
C VAL A 151 24.97 -2.99 5.60
N GLY A 152 25.51 -4.19 5.74
CA GLY A 152 26.76 -4.45 6.44
C GLY A 152 27.46 -5.70 5.94
N THR A 153 28.46 -6.14 6.69
CA THR A 153 29.27 -7.32 6.37
C THR A 153 29.22 -8.30 7.53
N LEU A 154 28.74 -9.52 7.25
CA LEU A 154 28.80 -10.66 8.15
C LEU A 154 30.08 -11.44 7.89
N GLU A 155 30.93 -11.56 8.91
CA GLU A 155 32.07 -12.47 8.90
C GLU A 155 31.65 -13.82 9.49
N LEU A 156 31.94 -14.90 8.74
CA LEU A 156 32.00 -16.26 9.26
C LEU A 156 33.46 -16.66 9.39
N LYS A 157 33.85 -17.20 10.54
CA LYS A 157 35.19 -17.69 10.82
C LYS A 157 35.13 -19.13 11.31
N VAL A 158 35.80 -20.02 10.60
CA VAL A 158 36.01 -21.42 10.99
C VAL A 158 37.45 -21.60 11.44
N VAL A 159 37.64 -22.29 12.56
CA VAL A 159 38.96 -22.65 13.09
C VAL A 159 39.03 -24.17 13.22
N VAL A 160 40.03 -24.76 12.57
CA VAL A 160 40.39 -26.18 12.65
C VAL A 160 41.78 -26.28 13.25
N GLU A 161 41.87 -26.83 14.46
CA GLU A 161 43.13 -27.01 15.18
C GLU A 161 43.33 -28.48 15.58
N PRO A 162 44.58 -28.97 15.71
CA PRO A 162 44.83 -30.24 16.36
C PRO A 162 44.27 -30.23 17.79
N ARG A 163 43.59 -31.30 18.21
CA ARG A 163 43.20 -31.48 19.62
C ARG A 163 44.45 -31.57 20.47
N ASP A 164 44.35 -31.19 21.74
CA ASP A 164 45.50 -31.14 22.66
C ASP A 164 46.31 -32.45 22.70
N GLU A 165 45.64 -33.60 22.69
CA GLU A 165 46.23 -34.95 22.63
C GLU A 165 47.16 -35.19 21.41
N PHE A 166 47.00 -34.41 20.34
CA PHE A 166 47.72 -34.59 19.08
C PHE A 166 48.59 -33.39 18.67
N ARG A 167 48.62 -32.29 19.45
CA ARG A 167 49.40 -31.07 19.15
C ARG A 167 50.92 -31.33 19.00
N ASP A 168 51.47 -32.33 19.69
CA ASP A 168 52.88 -32.74 19.56
C ASP A 168 53.18 -33.48 18.24
N MET A 169 52.18 -34.10 17.62
CA MET A 169 52.31 -34.91 16.39
C MET A 169 51.83 -34.16 15.14
N ILE A 170 50.78 -33.36 15.28
CA ILE A 170 50.16 -32.60 14.20
C ILE A 170 50.29 -31.13 14.55
N LYS A 171 51.00 -30.39 13.71
CA LYS A 171 51.20 -28.94 13.83
C LYS A 171 50.36 -28.11 12.86
N SER A 172 49.97 -28.71 11.74
CA SER A 172 49.10 -28.10 10.74
C SER A 172 47.73 -27.81 11.33
N GLY A 173 47.25 -26.59 11.16
CA GLY A 173 45.90 -26.13 11.48
C GLY A 173 45.41 -25.21 10.37
N CYS A 174 44.10 -24.99 10.27
CA CYS A 174 43.49 -24.15 9.24
C CYS A 174 42.46 -23.21 9.85
N THR A 175 42.65 -21.90 9.69
CA THR A 175 41.61 -20.90 9.91
C THR A 175 41.10 -20.42 8.56
N MET A 176 39.80 -20.51 8.32
CA MET A 176 39.16 -19.92 7.15
C MET A 176 38.17 -18.84 7.56
N THR A 177 38.26 -17.67 6.94
CA THR A 177 37.39 -16.53 7.16
C THR A 177 36.71 -16.14 5.84
N ARG A 178 35.38 -15.99 5.87
CA ARG A 178 34.57 -15.54 4.74
C ARG A 178 33.73 -14.33 5.13
N HIS A 179 33.67 -13.33 4.25
CA HIS A 179 32.81 -12.16 4.39
C HIS A 179 31.63 -12.26 3.42
N HIS A 180 30.43 -11.98 3.92
CA HIS A 180 29.19 -11.99 3.17
C HIS A 180 28.47 -10.66 3.33
N ASP A 181 27.93 -10.12 2.23
CA ASP A 181 27.03 -8.96 2.33
C ASP A 181 25.80 -9.34 3.15
N TYR A 182 25.50 -8.52 4.15
CA TYR A 182 24.38 -8.66 5.06
C TYR A 182 23.45 -7.45 4.90
N LYS A 183 22.14 -7.69 4.77
CA LYS A 183 21.14 -6.63 4.60
C LYS A 183 19.93 -6.89 5.48
N VAL A 184 19.40 -5.82 6.07
CA VAL A 184 18.16 -5.80 6.83
C VAL A 184 17.18 -4.88 6.13
N VAL A 185 15.95 -5.35 5.87
CA VAL A 185 14.90 -4.59 5.19
C VAL A 185 13.56 -4.79 5.90
N ALA A 186 12.78 -3.73 6.09
CA ALA A 186 11.44 -3.79 6.69
C ALA A 186 10.40 -4.16 5.62
N ILE A 187 9.80 -5.36 5.74
CA ILE A 187 8.72 -5.81 4.86
C ILE A 187 7.40 -5.15 5.26
N VAL A 188 7.16 -5.05 6.56
CA VAL A 188 6.02 -4.33 7.17
C VAL A 188 6.58 -3.48 8.31
N ALA A 189 6.41 -2.16 8.23
CA ALA A 189 6.81 -1.23 9.27
C ALA A 189 5.62 -0.88 10.18
N ARG A 190 5.82 -0.85 11.49
CA ARG A 190 4.80 -0.50 12.48
C ARG A 190 4.17 0.87 12.20
N ARG A 191 2.89 1.03 12.55
CA ARG A 191 2.10 2.24 12.26
C ARG A 191 1.08 2.54 13.37
N ASP A 192 1.29 3.64 14.08
CA ASP A 192 0.27 4.23 14.95
C ASP A 192 -0.71 5.06 14.10
N ASN A 193 -1.99 4.64 14.03
CA ASN A 193 -3.04 5.32 13.26
C ASN A 193 -3.43 6.72 13.78
N ASN A 194 -2.98 7.12 14.97
CA ASN A 194 -3.32 8.40 15.62
C ASN A 194 -2.33 9.53 15.30
N ARG A 195 -1.20 9.22 14.67
CA ARG A 195 -0.13 10.19 14.32
C ARG A 195 0.15 10.14 12.83
N GLN A 196 0.96 11.06 12.31
CA GLN A 196 1.58 10.90 11.00
C GLN A 196 2.88 10.10 11.09
N ARG A 197 3.41 9.61 9.95
CA ARG A 197 4.76 9.02 9.92
C ARG A 197 5.81 10.13 9.91
N ASP A 198 6.77 10.04 10.82
CA ASP A 198 7.87 11.02 10.95
C ASP A 198 8.95 10.87 9.86
N GLY A 199 9.00 9.74 9.15
CA GLY A 199 10.02 9.45 8.13
C GLY A 199 9.61 8.36 7.14
N TYR A 200 10.25 8.34 5.97
CA TYR A 200 9.99 7.37 4.92
C TYR A 200 10.33 5.94 5.39
N THR A 201 9.52 4.98 4.97
CA THR A 201 9.80 3.55 5.08
C THR A 201 9.41 2.88 3.79
N GLY A 202 10.18 1.88 3.34
CA GLY A 202 9.92 1.21 2.07
C GLY A 202 8.51 0.63 1.96
N SER A 203 7.90 0.24 3.09
CA SER A 203 6.60 -0.42 3.20
C SER A 203 5.41 0.51 3.50
N TYR A 204 5.57 1.84 3.45
CA TYR A 204 4.54 2.81 3.89
C TYR A 204 3.15 2.62 3.24
N VAL A 205 3.10 2.10 2.01
CA VAL A 205 1.84 1.82 1.29
C VAL A 205 0.99 0.73 1.96
N LEU A 206 1.60 -0.13 2.78
CA LEU A 206 0.90 -1.20 3.49
C LEU A 206 0.13 -0.68 4.72
N ASP A 207 0.29 0.60 5.09
CA ASP A 207 -0.53 1.25 6.12
C ASP A 207 -1.99 1.45 5.70
N TYR A 208 -2.27 1.29 4.40
CA TYR A 208 -3.52 1.65 3.74
C TYR A 208 -4.24 0.41 3.24
N ALA A 209 -5.57 0.37 3.40
CA ALA A 209 -6.43 -0.55 2.66
C ALA A 209 -6.50 -0.15 1.18
N LEU A 210 -6.59 1.16 0.94
CA LEU A 210 -6.57 1.77 -0.40
C LEU A 210 -5.76 3.08 -0.38
N PHE A 211 -4.74 3.16 -1.24
CA PHE A 211 -3.93 4.35 -1.46
C PHE A 211 -3.97 4.73 -2.95
N ILE A 212 -4.54 5.89 -3.29
CA ILE A 212 -4.59 6.40 -4.67
C ILE A 212 -3.79 7.71 -4.74
N ARG A 213 -2.63 7.71 -5.39
CA ARG A 213 -1.70 8.86 -5.40
C ARG A 213 -2.22 10.07 -6.18
N ASN A 214 -2.97 9.89 -7.25
CA ASN A 214 -3.47 10.98 -8.09
C ASN A 214 -5.01 11.13 -7.97
N GLY A 215 -5.59 10.78 -6.82
CA GLY A 215 -7.04 10.69 -6.63
C GLY A 215 -7.82 11.94 -7.04
N GLN A 216 -7.34 13.14 -6.70
CA GLN A 216 -7.96 14.40 -7.15
C GLN A 216 -7.87 14.58 -8.67
N GLU A 217 -6.72 14.29 -9.28
CA GLU A 217 -6.52 14.49 -10.73
C GLU A 217 -7.35 13.48 -11.54
N GLU A 218 -7.48 12.25 -11.06
CA GLU A 218 -8.38 11.24 -11.60
C GLU A 218 -9.86 11.61 -11.39
N PHE A 219 -10.22 12.15 -10.22
CA PHE A 219 -11.56 12.65 -9.93
C PHE A 219 -11.95 13.78 -10.89
N ASP A 220 -11.10 14.81 -11.01
CA ASP A 220 -11.34 15.97 -11.88
C ASP A 220 -11.47 15.53 -13.35
N ASN A 221 -10.55 14.69 -13.85
CA ASN A 221 -10.56 14.20 -15.24
C ASN A 221 -11.75 13.28 -15.56
N SER A 222 -12.36 12.63 -14.57
CA SER A 222 -13.51 11.74 -14.74
C SER A 222 -14.85 12.38 -14.36
N ALA A 223 -14.86 13.69 -14.03
CA ALA A 223 -15.99 14.41 -13.43
C ALA A 223 -16.56 13.71 -12.17
N GLY A 224 -15.68 13.01 -11.44
CA GLY A 224 -15.98 12.28 -10.21
C GLY A 224 -16.43 10.83 -10.37
N ALA A 225 -16.52 10.31 -11.60
CA ALA A 225 -16.94 8.93 -11.85
C ALA A 225 -15.93 7.87 -11.39
N SER A 226 -14.66 8.23 -11.19
CA SER A 226 -13.64 7.31 -10.63
C SER A 226 -13.92 6.88 -9.19
N LEU A 227 -14.50 7.78 -8.37
CA LEU A 227 -14.88 7.49 -6.98
C LEU A 227 -16.39 7.23 -6.81
N ASN A 228 -17.20 7.64 -7.80
CA ASN A 228 -18.67 7.52 -7.79
C ASN A 228 -19.20 6.82 -9.06
N PRO A 229 -18.73 5.60 -9.36
CA PRO A 229 -19.10 4.89 -10.58
C PRO A 229 -20.57 4.45 -10.60
N LEU A 230 -21.19 4.48 -11.78
CA LEU A 230 -22.59 4.06 -11.97
C LEU A 230 -22.78 2.54 -12.07
N ARG A 231 -21.73 1.85 -12.53
CA ARG A 231 -21.76 0.47 -13.03
C ARG A 231 -20.70 -0.45 -12.38
N HIS A 232 -19.96 0.07 -11.41
CA HIS A 232 -18.91 -0.67 -10.71
C HIS A 232 -19.18 -0.58 -9.22
N HIS A 233 -19.11 -1.70 -8.53
CA HIS A 233 -19.30 -1.75 -7.08
C HIS A 233 -17.97 -2.18 -6.48
N LEU A 234 -17.39 -1.35 -5.62
CA LEU A 234 -16.15 -1.63 -4.90
C LEU A 234 -16.37 -1.43 -3.41
N ILE A 235 -16.06 -2.48 -2.64
CA ILE A 235 -16.13 -2.50 -1.19
C ILE A 235 -14.72 -2.63 -0.61
N ILE A 236 -14.38 -1.74 0.32
CA ILE A 236 -13.10 -1.68 1.01
C ILE A 236 -13.35 -1.99 2.48
N SER A 237 -13.10 -3.25 2.87
CA SER A 237 -13.38 -3.78 4.20
C SER A 237 -12.10 -3.83 5.04
N GLN A 238 -12.16 -3.53 6.33
CA GLN A 238 -10.96 -3.47 7.18
C GLN A 238 -10.42 -4.83 7.66
N GLY A 239 -11.16 -5.93 7.47
CA GLY A 239 -10.75 -7.27 7.92
C GLY A 239 -10.67 -7.46 9.45
N SER A 240 -10.94 -6.40 10.21
CA SER A 240 -11.00 -6.32 11.68
C SER A 240 -12.08 -5.31 12.06
N THR A 241 -12.55 -5.38 13.30
CA THR A 241 -13.48 -4.40 13.91
C THR A 241 -12.78 -3.40 14.83
N GLU A 242 -11.49 -3.55 15.09
CA GLU A 242 -10.73 -2.71 16.02
C GLU A 242 -10.02 -1.55 15.30
N PRO A 243 -10.27 -0.27 15.64
CA PRO A 243 -9.67 0.88 14.95
C PRO A 243 -8.13 0.94 14.90
N ALA A 244 -7.45 0.30 15.86
CA ALA A 244 -6.00 0.17 15.86
C ALA A 244 -5.48 -0.67 14.66
N ASN A 245 -6.29 -1.62 14.19
CA ASN A 245 -5.96 -2.56 13.13
C ASN A 245 -6.44 -2.13 11.74
N PHE A 246 -7.07 -0.96 11.60
CA PHE A 246 -7.56 -0.46 10.32
C PHE A 246 -6.41 0.03 9.42
N GLY A 247 -6.43 -0.39 8.16
CA GLY A 247 -5.70 0.23 7.06
C GLY A 247 -6.38 1.52 6.62
N LYS A 248 -5.63 2.61 6.51
CA LYS A 248 -6.18 3.91 6.08
C LYS A 248 -6.69 3.87 4.63
N VAL A 249 -7.60 4.77 4.27
CA VAL A 249 -8.03 5.01 2.89
C VAL A 249 -7.67 6.42 2.49
N LEU A 250 -6.81 6.57 1.48
CA LEU A 250 -6.32 7.87 0.99
C LEU A 250 -6.70 8.08 -0.48
N PHE A 251 -7.39 9.19 -0.72
CA PHE A 251 -7.57 9.76 -2.06
C PHE A 251 -6.68 11.00 -2.19
N GLY A 252 -5.57 10.87 -2.90
CA GLY A 252 -4.52 11.89 -2.95
C GLY A 252 -4.98 13.24 -3.53
N ASN A 253 -5.01 14.28 -2.70
CA ASN A 253 -5.49 15.62 -3.02
C ASN A 253 -4.46 16.74 -2.72
N LYS A 254 -4.35 17.76 -3.58
CA LYS A 254 -3.53 18.96 -3.28
C LYS A 254 -4.06 19.68 -2.02
N PRO A 255 -3.22 20.45 -1.30
CA PRO A 255 -3.68 21.25 -0.16
C PRO A 255 -4.81 22.20 -0.57
N GLY A 256 -5.89 22.24 0.22
CA GLY A 256 -7.08 23.05 -0.07
C GLY A 256 -7.93 22.57 -1.25
N GLN A 257 -7.65 21.39 -1.81
CA GLN A 257 -8.54 20.69 -2.74
C GLN A 257 -9.19 19.51 -2.03
N SER A 258 -10.43 19.17 -2.38
CA SER A 258 -11.16 18.04 -1.81
C SER A 258 -11.58 17.06 -2.91
N VAL A 259 -11.80 15.81 -2.53
CA VAL A 259 -12.50 14.83 -3.37
C VAL A 259 -13.85 14.48 -2.76
N TYR A 260 -14.78 14.02 -3.60
CA TYR A 260 -16.13 13.72 -3.15
C TYR A 260 -16.44 12.23 -3.26
N LEU A 261 -16.85 11.65 -2.13
CA LEU A 261 -17.33 10.27 -2.03
C LEU A 261 -18.82 10.34 -1.66
N ASN A 262 -19.69 10.16 -2.65
CA ASN A 262 -21.12 10.36 -2.52
C ASN A 262 -21.79 9.09 -1.94
N ILE A 263 -22.08 9.07 -0.64
CA ILE A 263 -22.90 8.00 -0.04
C ILE A 263 -24.37 8.20 -0.45
N ASP A 264 -25.09 7.09 -0.66
CA ASP A 264 -26.49 7.05 -1.10
C ASP A 264 -27.51 7.17 0.05
N SER A 265 -28.79 7.36 -0.32
CA SER A 265 -29.92 7.53 0.59
C SER A 265 -30.04 6.43 1.66
N ASN A 266 -29.77 5.17 1.30
CA ASN A 266 -29.89 4.02 2.20
C ASN A 266 -28.84 4.05 3.33
N ARG A 267 -27.68 4.67 3.09
CA ARG A 267 -26.53 4.74 4.01
C ARG A 267 -26.36 6.11 4.66
N MET A 268 -27.37 6.99 4.55
CA MET A 268 -27.38 8.36 5.10
C MET A 268 -27.06 8.45 6.61
N HIS A 269 -27.30 7.40 7.37
CA HIS A 269 -26.98 7.35 8.80
C HIS A 269 -25.47 7.41 9.12
N PHE A 270 -24.59 7.16 8.14
CA PHE A 270 -23.14 7.34 8.25
C PHE A 270 -22.62 8.69 7.72
N VAL A 271 -23.51 9.50 7.15
CA VAL A 271 -23.14 10.77 6.54
C VAL A 271 -23.17 11.89 7.61
N PRO A 272 -22.23 12.86 7.60
CA PRO A 272 -22.26 13.98 8.54
C PRO A 272 -23.54 14.81 8.44
N ALA A 273 -24.06 15.27 9.59
CA ALA A 273 -25.17 16.22 9.65
C ALA A 273 -24.83 17.54 8.90
N PRO A 274 -25.82 18.23 8.27
CA PRO A 274 -27.25 18.10 8.54
C PRO A 274 -28.06 17.34 7.48
N HIS A 275 -28.83 16.33 7.93
CA HIS A 275 -29.85 15.64 7.13
C HIS A 275 -31.21 16.27 7.37
N GLN A 276 -31.30 17.57 7.13
CA GLN A 276 -32.44 18.38 7.54
C GLN A 276 -33.55 18.37 6.49
N LYS A 277 -34.77 18.08 6.96
CA LYS A 277 -36.02 18.46 6.33
C LYS A 277 -36.72 19.44 7.27
N GLU A 278 -36.67 20.73 6.95
CA GLU A 278 -37.07 21.81 7.85
C GLU A 278 -37.89 22.87 7.13
N PHE A 279 -38.90 23.41 7.83
CA PHE A 279 -39.66 24.57 7.37
C PHE A 279 -38.91 25.84 7.78
N LEU A 280 -38.50 26.65 6.80
CA LEU A 280 -37.68 27.83 7.00
C LEU A 280 -38.49 29.10 7.25
N TYR A 281 -39.54 29.30 6.46
CA TYR A 281 -40.26 30.56 6.39
C TYR A 281 -41.67 30.35 5.83
N ASN A 282 -42.64 31.10 6.35
CA ASN A 282 -44.01 31.14 5.89
C ASN A 282 -44.27 32.54 5.29
N PRO A 283 -44.39 32.68 3.95
CA PRO A 283 -44.62 33.96 3.30
C PRO A 283 -46.09 34.41 3.44
N ALA A 284 -46.30 35.71 3.57
CA ALA A 284 -47.65 36.29 3.57
C ALA A 284 -48.30 36.25 2.19
N ASP A 285 -49.64 36.18 2.14
CA ASP A 285 -50.44 35.95 0.92
C ASP A 285 -50.03 36.80 -0.29
N GLN A 286 -49.83 38.11 -0.08
CA GLN A 286 -49.42 39.04 -1.14
C GLN A 286 -48.00 38.82 -1.65
N GLN A 287 -47.10 38.27 -0.82
CA GLN A 287 -45.75 37.89 -1.25
C GLN A 287 -45.80 36.68 -2.19
N ILE A 288 -46.74 35.75 -1.98
CA ILE A 288 -46.85 34.52 -2.78
C ILE A 288 -47.24 34.82 -4.23
N PHE A 289 -48.17 35.75 -4.45
CA PHE A 289 -48.52 36.20 -5.80
C PHE A 289 -47.34 36.88 -6.53
N ARG A 290 -46.45 37.55 -5.80
CA ARG A 290 -45.24 38.18 -6.36
C ARG A 290 -44.10 37.18 -6.55
N LEU A 291 -43.99 36.17 -5.68
CA LEU A 291 -43.07 35.03 -5.82
C LEU A 291 -43.41 34.13 -7.01
N LEU A 292 -44.70 33.94 -7.30
CA LEU A 292 -45.16 33.11 -8.42
C LEU A 292 -46.08 33.92 -9.37
N PRO A 293 -45.50 34.74 -10.28
CA PRO A 293 -46.27 35.52 -11.24
C PRO A 293 -47.20 34.67 -12.14
N ASP A 294 -46.80 33.44 -12.45
CA ASP A 294 -47.58 32.53 -13.29
C ASP A 294 -48.76 31.94 -12.51
N PHE A 295 -48.60 31.69 -11.20
CA PHE A 295 -49.68 31.32 -10.29
C PHE A 295 -50.69 32.47 -10.19
N PHE A 296 -50.24 33.70 -9.90
CA PHE A 296 -51.12 34.87 -9.88
C PHE A 296 -51.87 35.04 -11.21
N THR A 297 -51.21 34.85 -12.35
CA THR A 297 -51.85 34.89 -13.68
C THR A 297 -52.92 33.81 -13.84
N ALA A 298 -52.67 32.59 -13.37
CA ALA A 298 -53.62 31.48 -13.43
C ALA A 298 -54.83 31.70 -12.50
N VAL A 299 -54.61 32.11 -11.24
CA VAL A 299 -55.68 32.42 -10.28
C VAL A 299 -56.48 33.65 -10.75
N LYS A 300 -55.84 34.71 -11.27
CA LYS A 300 -56.53 35.87 -11.88
C LYS A 300 -57.40 35.45 -13.07
N ARG A 301 -56.94 34.53 -13.92
CA ARG A 301 -57.72 34.00 -15.04
C ARG A 301 -58.93 33.19 -14.57
N LEU A 302 -58.79 32.40 -13.50
CA LEU A 302 -59.89 31.67 -12.87
C LEU A 302 -60.92 32.63 -12.25
N ALA A 303 -60.44 33.69 -11.59
CA ALA A 303 -61.26 34.66 -10.88
C ALA A 303 -61.97 35.69 -11.79
N ALA A 304 -61.42 36.04 -12.95
CA ALA A 304 -62.01 37.01 -13.87
C ALA A 304 -63.50 36.74 -14.25
N PRO A 305 -63.92 35.51 -14.63
CA PRO A 305 -65.34 35.21 -14.84
C PRO A 305 -66.15 35.10 -13.54
N MET A 306 -65.49 34.99 -12.38
CA MET A 306 -66.16 34.92 -11.07
C MET A 306 -66.52 36.32 -10.55
N PHE A 307 -65.71 37.33 -10.88
CA PHE A 307 -65.84 38.74 -10.49
C PHE A 307 -65.79 39.67 -11.72
N PRO A 308 -66.82 39.63 -12.60
CA PRO A 308 -66.77 40.33 -13.91
C PRO A 308 -66.71 41.86 -13.80
N ASP A 309 -67.18 42.43 -12.69
CA ASP A 309 -67.28 43.88 -12.46
C ASP A 309 -66.05 44.48 -11.75
N ILE A 310 -64.98 43.69 -11.52
CA ILE A 310 -63.79 44.10 -10.77
C ILE A 310 -62.53 43.89 -11.60
N GLU A 311 -61.76 44.97 -11.83
CA GLU A 311 -60.43 44.86 -12.43
C GLU A 311 -59.43 44.27 -11.40
N LEU A 312 -59.15 42.97 -11.52
CA LEU A 312 -58.28 42.25 -10.59
C LEU A 312 -56.81 42.70 -10.70
N SER A 313 -56.25 43.21 -9.61
CA SER A 313 -54.86 43.65 -9.44
C SER A 313 -54.25 43.05 -8.18
N TYR A 314 -52.97 43.29 -7.87
CA TYR A 314 -52.36 42.79 -6.63
C TYR A 314 -52.97 43.40 -5.35
N ASP A 315 -53.60 44.58 -5.45
CA ASP A 315 -53.99 45.37 -4.28
C ASP A 315 -55.47 45.20 -3.87
N ASN A 316 -56.28 44.58 -4.74
CA ASN A 316 -57.71 44.31 -4.52
C ASN A 316 -58.09 42.81 -4.61
N PHE A 317 -57.09 41.93 -4.53
CA PHE A 317 -57.20 40.49 -4.74
C PHE A 317 -56.44 39.74 -3.65
N VAL A 318 -57.13 38.84 -2.93
CA VAL A 318 -56.56 38.09 -1.81
C VAL A 318 -57.01 36.63 -1.88
N MET A 319 -56.12 35.71 -1.50
CA MET A 319 -56.48 34.33 -1.23
C MET A 319 -56.45 34.06 0.27
N THR A 320 -57.33 33.18 0.73
CA THR A 320 -57.49 32.81 2.14
C THR A 320 -57.61 31.28 2.26
N ASN A 321 -57.42 30.74 3.46
CA ASN A 321 -57.49 29.30 3.75
C ASN A 321 -56.57 28.43 2.88
N PHE A 322 -55.38 28.93 2.61
CA PHE A 322 -54.30 28.19 1.94
C PHE A 322 -53.04 28.27 2.81
N ALA A 323 -52.16 27.29 2.67
CA ALA A 323 -50.85 27.30 3.32
C ALA A 323 -49.76 27.42 2.27
N ALA A 324 -48.68 28.11 2.60
CA ALA A 324 -47.46 28.08 1.82
C ALA A 324 -46.26 28.14 2.74
N ASP A 325 -45.25 27.32 2.47
CA ASP A 325 -44.06 27.24 3.30
C ASP A 325 -42.82 27.00 2.43
N PHE A 326 -41.70 27.60 2.83
CA PHE A 326 -40.38 27.25 2.31
C PHE A 326 -39.86 26.01 3.04
N LEU A 327 -39.70 24.92 2.29
CA LEU A 327 -39.18 23.65 2.75
C LEU A 327 -37.73 23.47 2.29
N LEU A 328 -36.81 23.34 3.25
CA LEU A 328 -35.43 22.93 3.05
C LEU A 328 -35.34 21.40 3.07
N GLU A 329 -34.73 20.80 2.05
CA GLU A 329 -34.37 19.38 2.00
C GLU A 329 -32.90 19.24 1.56
N ARG A 330 -32.08 18.51 2.32
CA ARG A 330 -30.69 18.18 1.95
C ARG A 330 -30.60 16.71 1.54
N LEU A 331 -30.32 16.45 0.27
CA LEU A 331 -30.30 15.11 -0.33
C LEU A 331 -28.90 14.74 -0.85
N PRO A 332 -28.44 13.48 -0.73
CA PRO A 332 -27.15 13.06 -1.27
C PRO A 332 -27.12 13.15 -2.80
N VAL A 333 -26.00 13.56 -3.41
CA VAL A 333 -25.90 13.68 -4.88
C VAL A 333 -25.64 12.31 -5.53
N CYS A 334 -26.64 11.43 -5.54
CA CYS A 334 -26.61 10.14 -6.25
C CYS A 334 -27.76 10.07 -7.27
N THR A 335 -27.47 9.81 -8.55
CA THR A 335 -28.54 9.82 -9.58
C THR A 335 -29.62 8.75 -9.31
N ARG A 336 -29.26 7.59 -8.76
CA ARG A 336 -30.23 6.51 -8.46
C ARG A 336 -31.28 6.94 -7.42
N ASP A 337 -30.90 7.77 -6.45
CA ASP A 337 -31.80 8.27 -5.41
C ASP A 337 -32.85 9.27 -5.96
N PHE A 338 -32.61 9.84 -7.15
CA PHE A 338 -33.53 10.78 -7.80
C PHE A 338 -34.39 10.16 -8.92
N ALA A 339 -34.35 8.84 -9.11
CA ALA A 339 -34.97 8.16 -10.26
C ALA A 339 -36.22 7.32 -9.94
N ALA A 340 -36.70 7.34 -8.68
CA ALA A 340 -37.71 6.41 -8.17
C ALA A 340 -39.19 6.87 -8.27
N ASP A 341 -39.46 8.15 -8.57
CA ASP A 341 -40.81 8.73 -8.64
C ASP A 341 -40.81 10.02 -9.49
N ASP A 342 -41.95 10.38 -10.09
CA ASP A 342 -42.10 11.55 -10.97
C ASP A 342 -41.76 12.87 -10.27
N SER A 343 -41.99 12.95 -8.96
CA SER A 343 -41.59 14.11 -8.15
C SER A 343 -40.06 14.31 -8.13
N LEU A 344 -39.29 13.22 -8.25
CA LEU A 344 -37.83 13.22 -8.17
C LEU A 344 -37.16 13.57 -9.50
N THR A 345 -37.83 13.36 -10.64
CA THR A 345 -37.34 13.80 -11.97
C THR A 345 -37.07 15.31 -12.00
N SER A 346 -37.90 16.11 -11.32
CA SER A 346 -37.69 17.55 -11.16
C SER A 346 -36.39 17.89 -10.41
N MET A 347 -35.92 17.03 -9.52
CA MET A 347 -34.65 17.22 -8.78
C MET A 347 -33.44 16.94 -9.65
N ILE A 348 -33.54 16.06 -10.65
CA ILE A 348 -32.50 15.89 -11.67
C ILE A 348 -32.37 17.18 -12.48
N GLU A 349 -33.49 17.81 -12.87
CA GLU A 349 -33.49 19.11 -13.54
C GLU A 349 -32.88 20.20 -12.67
N ILE A 350 -33.30 20.35 -11.40
CA ILE A 350 -32.76 21.33 -10.43
C ILE A 350 -31.25 21.13 -10.23
N ARG A 351 -30.79 19.89 -10.04
CA ARG A 351 -29.36 19.55 -9.92
C ARG A 351 -28.60 19.97 -11.17
N ASN A 352 -29.11 19.63 -12.35
CA ASN A 352 -28.48 19.98 -13.62
C ASN A 352 -28.45 21.51 -13.80
N ALA A 353 -29.53 22.21 -13.41
CA ALA A 353 -29.67 23.66 -13.46
C ALA A 353 -28.65 24.38 -12.58
N LEU A 354 -28.43 23.89 -11.36
CA LEU A 354 -27.40 24.39 -10.44
C LEU A 354 -25.98 24.15 -10.98
N THR A 355 -25.71 23.00 -11.59
CA THR A 355 -24.41 22.69 -12.21
C THR A 355 -24.09 23.63 -13.38
N ILE A 356 -25.08 23.94 -14.24
CA ILE A 356 -24.89 24.82 -15.41
C ILE A 356 -25.17 26.30 -15.12
N LYS A 357 -25.59 26.65 -13.90
CA LYS A 357 -25.98 28.00 -13.45
C LYS A 357 -27.09 28.67 -14.27
N ARG A 358 -27.95 27.87 -14.90
CA ARG A 358 -29.14 28.33 -15.63
C ARG A 358 -30.17 27.21 -15.78
N TRP A 359 -31.38 27.53 -16.20
CA TRP A 359 -32.35 26.47 -16.53
C TRP A 359 -31.85 25.63 -17.74
N PRO A 360 -31.97 24.28 -17.71
CA PRO A 360 -31.57 23.44 -18.83
C PRO A 360 -32.43 23.65 -20.08
N ALA A 361 -31.80 23.60 -21.25
CA ALA A 361 -32.45 23.61 -22.55
C ALA A 361 -32.43 22.19 -23.16
N ILE A 362 -33.40 21.88 -24.02
CA ILE A 362 -33.50 20.57 -24.71
C ILE A 362 -32.24 20.26 -25.56
N SER A 363 -31.52 21.29 -25.99
CA SER A 363 -30.27 21.19 -26.75
C SER A 363 -29.01 20.98 -25.90
N ASP A 364 -29.12 21.01 -24.57
CA ASP A 364 -27.95 20.87 -23.69
C ASP A 364 -27.43 19.42 -23.68
N PRO A 365 -26.11 19.21 -23.59
CA PRO A 365 -25.55 17.87 -23.49
C PRO A 365 -26.00 17.20 -22.18
N PRO A 366 -26.30 15.89 -22.19
CA PRO A 366 -26.69 15.17 -21.00
C PRO A 366 -25.59 15.27 -19.94
N GLN A 367 -25.98 15.71 -18.74
CA GLN A 367 -25.06 15.84 -17.61
C GLN A 367 -24.60 14.46 -17.14
N GLN A 368 -23.31 14.33 -16.85
CA GLN A 368 -22.72 13.06 -16.44
C GLN A 368 -23.29 12.62 -15.09
N GLU A 369 -23.93 11.45 -15.07
CA GLU A 369 -24.53 10.91 -13.86
C GLU A 369 -23.46 10.48 -12.84
N SER A 370 -23.72 10.73 -11.55
CA SER A 370 -22.90 10.22 -10.44
C SER A 370 -23.59 9.02 -9.80
N GLY A 371 -22.88 7.90 -9.67
CA GLY A 371 -23.34 6.73 -8.93
C GLY A 371 -23.19 6.89 -7.43
N ALA A 372 -23.45 5.82 -6.70
CA ALA A 372 -23.04 5.71 -5.31
C ALA A 372 -21.51 5.57 -5.24
N GLY A 373 -20.90 6.19 -4.23
CA GLY A 373 -19.48 6.11 -3.95
C GLY A 373 -19.04 4.70 -3.52
N LEU A 374 -17.73 4.46 -3.60
CA LEU A 374 -17.08 3.26 -3.05
C LEU A 374 -17.52 3.03 -1.59
N VAL A 375 -17.78 1.79 -1.21
CA VAL A 375 -18.18 1.42 0.16
C VAL A 375 -16.94 1.19 1.01
N ILE A 376 -16.90 1.72 2.24
CA ILE A 376 -15.75 1.56 3.16
C ILE A 376 -16.28 1.03 4.50
N GLU A 377 -16.07 -0.26 4.76
CA GLU A 377 -16.58 -0.96 5.95
C GLU A 377 -15.51 -1.05 7.05
N PRO A 378 -15.80 -0.74 8.33
CA PRO A 378 -17.10 -0.29 8.86
C PRO A 378 -17.36 1.21 8.63
N GLU A 379 -18.56 1.54 8.15
CA GLU A 379 -18.94 2.92 7.80
C GLU A 379 -19.10 3.82 9.04
N GLU A 380 -19.40 3.28 10.23
CA GLU A 380 -19.41 4.07 11.47
C GLU A 380 -18.02 4.64 11.87
N HIS A 381 -16.94 4.12 11.31
CA HIS A 381 -15.56 4.52 11.61
C HIS A 381 -14.87 5.28 10.45
N LEU A 382 -15.63 5.79 9.47
CA LEU A 382 -15.09 6.54 8.32
C LEU A 382 -14.06 7.62 8.71
N ALA A 383 -14.33 8.41 9.76
CA ALA A 383 -13.42 9.45 10.25
C ALA A 383 -12.04 8.92 10.72
N GLN A 384 -11.96 7.64 11.09
CA GLN A 384 -10.75 6.99 11.58
C GLN A 384 -10.02 6.23 10.45
N ILE A 385 -10.76 5.82 9.42
CA ILE A 385 -10.23 5.11 8.24
C ILE A 385 -9.71 6.10 7.20
N LEU A 386 -10.45 7.18 6.91
CA LEU A 386 -10.13 8.13 5.85
C LEU A 386 -8.93 9.02 6.19
N GLU A 387 -8.11 9.31 5.19
CA GLU A 387 -7.01 10.27 5.21
C GLU A 387 -7.11 11.20 3.97
N GLY A 388 -6.69 12.47 4.08
CA GLY A 388 -6.94 13.51 3.06
C GLY A 388 -8.13 14.44 3.37
N ASP A 389 -8.69 15.10 2.36
CA ASP A 389 -9.93 15.89 2.44
C ASP A 389 -11.03 15.22 1.60
N VAL A 390 -11.82 14.38 2.27
CA VAL A 390 -12.89 13.58 1.66
C VAL A 390 -14.23 14.10 2.15
N ARG A 391 -15.14 14.41 1.22
CA ARG A 391 -16.40 15.09 1.49
C ARG A 391 -17.60 14.41 0.86
N GLN A 392 -18.77 14.60 1.47
CA GLN A 392 -20.07 14.34 0.84
C GLN A 392 -20.49 15.57 0.01
N ARG A 393 -21.15 15.33 -1.14
CA ARG A 393 -21.93 16.36 -1.83
C ARG A 393 -23.41 16.21 -1.51
N PHE A 394 -24.06 17.31 -1.17
CA PHE A 394 -25.51 17.38 -1.06
C PHE A 394 -26.11 18.30 -2.12
N LEU A 395 -27.25 17.89 -2.64
CA LEU A 395 -28.21 18.77 -3.28
C LEU A 395 -29.08 19.37 -2.17
N GLN A 396 -28.80 20.61 -1.79
CA GLN A 396 -29.66 21.40 -0.93
C GLN A 396 -30.76 21.99 -1.81
N ILE A 397 -31.99 21.51 -1.66
CA ILE A 397 -33.16 22.06 -2.34
C ILE A 397 -33.93 22.91 -1.33
N VAL A 398 -34.29 24.11 -1.75
CA VAL A 398 -35.27 24.93 -1.05
C VAL A 398 -36.45 25.05 -1.98
N SER A 399 -37.58 24.49 -1.56
CA SER A 399 -38.81 24.49 -2.34
C SER A 399 -39.89 25.31 -1.66
N LEU A 400 -40.51 26.21 -2.40
CA LEU A 400 -41.80 26.75 -2.01
C LEU A 400 -42.86 25.67 -2.30
N PHE A 401 -43.60 25.27 -1.26
CA PHE A 401 -44.77 24.41 -1.32
C PHE A 401 -46.02 25.26 -1.08
N ILE A 402 -47.13 24.95 -1.76
CA ILE A 402 -48.42 25.64 -1.60
C ILE A 402 -49.54 24.61 -1.53
N GLU A 403 -50.27 24.59 -0.40
CA GLU A 403 -51.43 23.74 -0.21
C GLU A 403 -52.71 24.52 -0.50
N LEU A 404 -53.44 24.09 -1.54
CA LEU A 404 -54.61 24.77 -2.07
C LEU A 404 -55.95 24.08 -1.75
N ALA A 405 -55.95 23.03 -0.93
CA ALA A 405 -57.08 22.13 -0.74
C ALA A 405 -58.37 22.85 -0.32
N ASP A 406 -58.29 23.80 0.63
CA ASP A 406 -59.41 24.60 1.12
C ASP A 406 -59.33 26.08 0.72
N ALA A 407 -58.48 26.41 -0.26
CA ALA A 407 -58.19 27.77 -0.68
C ALA A 407 -59.43 28.48 -1.25
N ARG A 408 -59.60 29.76 -0.88
CA ARG A 408 -60.70 30.62 -1.32
C ARG A 408 -60.16 31.94 -1.88
N ILE A 409 -60.76 32.39 -2.98
CA ILE A 409 -60.45 33.67 -3.63
C ILE A 409 -61.45 34.73 -3.15
N PHE A 410 -60.92 35.92 -2.82
CA PHE A 410 -61.68 37.13 -2.54
C PHE A 410 -61.19 38.27 -3.45
N ALA A 411 -62.13 39.05 -3.99
CA ALA A 411 -61.85 40.24 -4.76
C ALA A 411 -62.89 41.33 -4.42
N GLY A 412 -62.44 42.52 -4.01
CA GLY A 412 -63.34 43.58 -3.59
C GLY A 412 -62.67 44.83 -3.03
N PRO A 413 -63.36 45.98 -3.00
CA PRO A 413 -62.86 47.21 -2.40
C PRO A 413 -62.93 47.15 -0.87
N GLY A 414 -61.95 46.46 -0.25
CA GLY A 414 -61.52 46.55 1.15
C GLY A 414 -62.57 46.62 2.27
N GLY A 415 -62.73 45.53 3.04
CA GLY A 415 -63.30 45.62 4.40
C GLY A 415 -63.87 44.32 4.97
N GLU A 416 -64.64 43.57 4.17
CA GLU A 416 -65.42 42.41 4.65
C GLU A 416 -65.02 41.14 3.88
N THR A 417 -64.17 40.31 4.49
CA THR A 417 -63.56 39.13 3.85
C THR A 417 -64.46 37.89 3.74
N ASP A 418 -65.53 37.83 4.52
CA ASP A 418 -66.20 36.56 4.85
C ASP A 418 -67.43 36.25 3.99
N LEU A 419 -67.99 37.23 3.26
CA LEU A 419 -69.31 37.09 2.62
C LEU A 419 -69.29 36.63 1.15
N ASP A 420 -68.21 36.90 0.39
CA ASP A 420 -68.16 36.65 -1.06
C ASP A 420 -66.95 35.80 -1.52
N SER A 421 -66.33 35.04 -0.60
CA SER A 421 -65.17 34.19 -0.90
C SER A 421 -65.57 32.90 -1.63
N ARG A 422 -64.96 32.60 -2.78
CA ARG A 422 -65.26 31.39 -3.59
C ARG A 422 -64.13 30.37 -3.55
N ARG A 423 -64.46 29.09 -3.43
CA ARG A 423 -63.49 27.97 -3.38
C ARG A 423 -62.76 27.81 -4.72
N ILE A 424 -61.50 27.40 -4.67
CA ILE A 424 -60.72 26.95 -5.83
C ILE A 424 -60.97 25.46 -6.05
N ASP A 425 -61.84 25.14 -7.01
CA ASP A 425 -62.12 23.76 -7.45
C ASP A 425 -61.50 23.43 -8.84
N ASP A 426 -60.66 24.32 -9.38
CA ASP A 426 -60.02 24.10 -10.69
C ASP A 426 -58.93 23.02 -10.60
N ARG A 427 -59.28 21.83 -11.09
CA ARG A 427 -58.39 20.66 -11.09
C ARG A 427 -57.03 20.93 -11.75
N LYS A 428 -56.97 21.76 -12.79
CA LYS A 428 -55.71 22.03 -13.48
C LYS A 428 -54.80 22.93 -12.64
N LEU A 429 -55.35 23.96 -12.00
CA LEU A 429 -54.60 24.83 -11.09
C LEU A 429 -54.06 24.07 -9.87
N LEU A 430 -54.84 23.11 -9.35
CA LEU A 430 -54.37 22.17 -8.32
C LEU A 430 -53.24 21.27 -8.85
N GLU A 431 -53.42 20.63 -10.01
CA GLU A 431 -52.40 19.78 -10.64
C GLU A 431 -51.11 20.54 -11.03
N ASP A 432 -51.20 21.81 -11.44
CA ASP A 432 -50.05 22.63 -11.85
C ASP A 432 -49.29 23.26 -10.67
N PHE A 433 -49.95 23.53 -9.53
CA PHE A 433 -49.36 24.30 -8.42
C PHE A 433 -49.37 23.65 -7.03
N SER A 434 -50.32 22.79 -6.66
CA SER A 434 -50.36 22.21 -5.30
C SER A 434 -49.60 20.89 -5.15
N THR A 435 -49.23 20.25 -6.26
CA THR A 435 -48.47 18.99 -6.29
C THR A 435 -46.98 19.21 -6.57
N ARG A 436 -46.59 20.41 -7.01
CA ARG A 436 -45.22 20.75 -7.40
C ARG A 436 -44.46 21.45 -6.28
N LYS A 437 -43.16 21.19 -6.25
CA LYS A 437 -42.16 21.92 -5.46
C LYS A 437 -41.47 22.95 -6.35
N PHE A 438 -41.56 24.23 -6.02
CA PHE A 438 -40.91 25.29 -6.80
C PHE A 438 -39.54 25.62 -6.23
N ALA A 439 -38.47 25.34 -6.98
CA ALA A 439 -37.12 25.50 -6.48
C ALA A 439 -36.71 26.98 -6.42
N CYS A 440 -36.12 27.35 -5.30
CA CYS A 440 -35.68 28.71 -5.01
C CYS A 440 -34.23 28.86 -5.44
N PHE A 441 -33.93 29.76 -6.38
CA PHE A 441 -32.58 30.01 -6.90
C PHE A 441 -32.08 31.40 -6.50
N ASP A 442 -30.77 31.53 -6.29
CA ASP A 442 -30.12 32.81 -6.04
C ASP A 442 -29.80 33.51 -7.38
N PRO A 443 -30.39 34.68 -7.69
CA PRO A 443 -30.17 35.38 -8.96
C PRO A 443 -28.72 35.88 -9.13
N GLU A 444 -27.92 35.98 -8.05
CA GLU A 444 -26.50 36.31 -8.16
C GLU A 444 -25.67 35.13 -8.74
N ASN A 445 -26.19 33.90 -8.61
CA ASN A 445 -25.49 32.66 -8.99
C ASN A 445 -26.21 31.84 -10.07
N PHE A 446 -27.42 32.21 -10.45
CA PHE A 446 -28.28 31.49 -11.39
C PHE A 446 -28.95 32.44 -12.38
N SER A 447 -29.02 32.05 -13.65
CA SER A 447 -29.62 32.86 -14.73
C SER A 447 -30.80 32.17 -15.42
N GLY A 448 -31.85 32.94 -15.71
CA GLY A 448 -33.11 32.42 -16.26
C GLY A 448 -34.12 32.03 -15.18
N ARG A 449 -35.22 31.40 -15.59
CA ARG A 449 -36.38 31.10 -14.73
C ARG A 449 -36.86 29.67 -14.95
N GLN A 450 -37.13 28.95 -13.85
CA GLN A 450 -37.83 27.66 -13.89
C GLN A 450 -39.24 27.87 -14.47
N PRO A 451 -39.73 27.04 -15.40
CA PRO A 451 -41.12 27.11 -15.86
C PRO A 451 -42.10 27.02 -14.70
N TYR A 452 -43.03 27.98 -14.57
CA TYR A 452 -43.95 28.11 -13.43
C TYR A 452 -43.28 28.34 -12.06
N GLY A 453 -41.97 28.56 -12.02
CA GLY A 453 -41.19 28.67 -10.79
C GLY A 453 -41.06 30.07 -10.20
N VAL A 454 -40.35 30.12 -9.07
CA VAL A 454 -40.16 31.31 -8.23
C VAL A 454 -39.47 32.45 -8.98
N ASP A 455 -39.93 33.67 -8.73
CA ASP A 455 -39.22 34.91 -9.07
C ASP A 455 -38.02 35.09 -8.11
N SER A 456 -36.84 34.69 -8.61
CA SER A 456 -35.57 34.76 -7.89
C SER A 456 -35.17 36.20 -7.52
N ASP A 457 -35.51 37.19 -8.34
CA ASP A 457 -35.20 38.60 -8.07
C ASP A 457 -36.06 39.13 -6.93
N TYR A 458 -37.35 38.81 -6.91
CA TYR A 458 -38.24 39.13 -5.78
C TYR A 458 -37.80 38.42 -4.49
N LEU A 459 -37.46 37.12 -4.58
CA LEU A 459 -36.95 36.33 -3.47
C LEU A 459 -35.69 36.96 -2.83
N ARG A 460 -34.69 37.36 -3.63
CA ARG A 460 -33.45 38.00 -3.15
C ARG A 460 -33.70 39.41 -2.60
N SER A 461 -34.47 40.24 -3.32
CA SER A 461 -34.64 41.66 -3.01
C SER A 461 -35.60 41.97 -1.85
N HIS A 462 -36.54 41.07 -1.56
CA HIS A 462 -37.54 41.24 -0.49
C HIS A 462 -37.36 40.19 0.62
N ILE A 463 -37.54 38.90 0.33
CA ILE A 463 -37.60 37.87 1.38
C ILE A 463 -36.23 37.63 2.01
N TYR A 464 -35.21 37.30 1.23
CA TYR A 464 -33.84 37.11 1.74
C TYR A 464 -33.30 38.37 2.45
N ARG A 465 -33.64 39.56 1.95
CA ARG A 465 -33.27 40.84 2.57
C ARG A 465 -33.82 40.97 4.01
N ASP A 466 -34.99 40.39 4.26
CA ASP A 466 -35.68 40.51 5.54
C ASP A 466 -35.30 39.36 6.51
N ILE A 467 -35.05 38.14 6.02
CA ILE A 467 -34.62 36.97 6.86
C ILE A 467 -33.10 36.81 7.03
N ARG A 468 -32.30 37.28 6.08
CA ARG A 468 -30.82 37.21 6.05
C ARG A 468 -30.19 35.80 6.15
N ASP A 469 -30.93 34.75 5.80
CA ASP A 469 -30.40 33.38 5.74
C ASP A 469 -30.16 32.93 4.28
N GLU A 470 -28.92 32.56 3.96
CA GLU A 470 -28.54 31.95 2.67
C GLU A 470 -29.13 30.55 2.46
N ASN A 471 -29.67 29.92 3.51
CA ASN A 471 -30.37 28.64 3.40
C ASN A 471 -31.73 28.75 2.69
N ILE A 472 -32.19 29.95 2.32
CA ILE A 472 -33.40 30.15 1.48
C ILE A 472 -33.16 29.83 -0.01
N PHE A 473 -31.91 29.57 -0.41
CA PHE A 473 -31.55 29.24 -1.79
C PHE A 473 -31.11 27.78 -1.95
N SER A 474 -31.49 27.18 -3.08
CA SER A 474 -31.05 25.85 -3.51
C SER A 474 -29.62 25.92 -4.02
N ARG A 475 -28.78 24.95 -3.64
CA ARG A 475 -27.35 24.90 -3.98
C ARG A 475 -26.79 23.49 -3.90
N LEU A 476 -25.63 23.28 -4.51
CA LEU A 476 -24.80 22.11 -4.25
C LEU A 476 -23.90 22.41 -3.04
N ASP A 477 -24.16 21.77 -1.90
CA ASP A 477 -23.32 21.87 -0.71
C ASP A 477 -22.15 20.89 -0.82
N THR A 478 -20.93 21.43 -0.70
CA THR A 478 -19.64 20.75 -0.85
C THR A 478 -18.77 20.88 0.41
N THR A 479 -19.35 21.32 1.53
CA THR A 479 -18.63 21.65 2.76
C THR A 479 -18.53 20.50 3.76
N CYS A 480 -19.35 19.46 3.60
CA CYS A 480 -19.50 18.37 4.57
C CYS A 480 -18.35 17.35 4.49
N SER A 481 -17.35 17.46 5.36
CA SER A 481 -16.23 16.49 5.48
C SER A 481 -16.57 15.29 6.35
N TYR A 482 -16.08 14.11 5.97
CA TYR A 482 -16.24 12.87 6.75
C TYR A 482 -15.36 12.76 7.99
N GLN A 483 -14.29 13.56 8.10
CA GLN A 483 -13.23 13.33 9.09
C GLN A 483 -13.29 14.31 10.27
N LEU A 484 -13.54 15.60 10.02
CA LEU A 484 -13.46 16.68 11.01
C LEU A 484 -14.45 17.81 10.66
N SER A 485 -14.79 18.65 11.64
CA SER A 485 -15.49 19.92 11.36
C SER A 485 -14.66 20.81 10.43
N PRO A 486 -15.26 21.71 9.61
CA PRO A 486 -14.62 22.35 8.44
C PRO A 486 -13.37 23.24 8.65
N ALA A 487 -12.80 23.30 9.85
CA ALA A 487 -11.69 24.20 10.23
C ALA A 487 -10.45 23.48 10.80
N SER A 488 -10.46 22.16 10.96
CA SER A 488 -9.30 21.43 11.49
C SER A 488 -8.30 21.06 10.37
N PRO A 489 -6.97 21.14 10.61
CA PRO A 489 -5.98 20.71 9.64
C PRO A 489 -6.09 19.19 9.42
N LEU A 490 -6.43 18.80 8.19
CA LEU A 490 -6.64 17.40 7.84
C LEU A 490 -5.32 16.62 7.75
N PRO A 491 -5.29 15.35 8.19
CA PRO A 491 -4.12 14.52 8.05
C PRO A 491 -3.84 14.24 6.57
N GLN A 492 -2.68 14.66 6.09
CA GLN A 492 -2.12 14.24 4.81
C GLN A 492 -0.80 13.49 5.06
N PRO A 493 -0.48 12.44 4.27
CA PRO A 493 0.78 11.73 4.41
C PRO A 493 1.96 12.65 4.08
N VAL A 494 2.99 12.66 4.92
CA VAL A 494 4.20 13.49 4.73
C VAL A 494 4.85 13.29 3.35
N PHE A 495 4.70 12.08 2.77
CA PHE A 495 5.29 11.68 1.49
C PHE A 495 4.43 12.03 0.27
N TYR A 496 3.21 12.55 0.47
CA TYR A 496 2.25 12.83 -0.60
C TYR A 496 2.59 14.08 -1.42
N LEU A 497 2.96 15.18 -0.76
CA LEU A 497 2.95 16.53 -1.35
C LEU A 497 4.08 16.85 -2.35
N LYS A 498 5.02 15.93 -2.58
CA LYS A 498 6.28 16.28 -3.26
C LYS A 498 6.23 15.96 -4.76
N ARG A 499 5.71 16.93 -5.51
CA ARG A 499 5.75 16.96 -6.99
C ARG A 499 7.18 17.22 -7.48
N TRP A 500 7.95 16.14 -7.64
CA TRP A 500 9.36 16.09 -8.07
C TRP A 500 10.38 16.62 -7.04
N ALA A 501 11.65 16.31 -7.31
CA ALA A 501 12.81 16.33 -6.42
C ALA A 501 12.88 17.52 -5.43
N GLY A 502 12.82 17.23 -4.12
CA GLY A 502 13.06 18.24 -3.08
C GLY A 502 12.45 17.92 -1.70
N ARG A 503 13.23 17.27 -0.82
CA ARG A 503 13.01 17.14 0.64
C ARG A 503 11.96 16.14 1.16
N ILE A 504 12.06 14.87 0.82
CA ILE A 504 12.41 13.91 1.88
C ILE A 504 13.87 13.66 1.53
N GLU A 505 14.84 14.09 2.34
CA GLU A 505 16.18 14.46 1.84
C GLU A 505 17.05 13.25 1.39
N ASP A 506 16.69 12.77 0.20
CA ASP A 506 17.27 11.90 -0.83
C ASP A 506 17.51 10.37 -0.66
N PRO A 507 16.42 9.59 -0.45
CA PRO A 507 16.39 8.12 -0.55
C PRO A 507 16.85 7.36 -1.83
N SER A 508 16.90 7.85 -3.07
CA SER A 508 16.57 9.16 -3.67
C SER A 508 15.21 9.20 -4.37
N LEU A 509 14.72 10.42 -4.65
CA LEU A 509 13.49 10.71 -5.44
C LEU A 509 12.20 9.93 -5.06
N ALA A 510 12.06 9.48 -3.81
CA ALA A 510 10.97 8.59 -3.40
C ALA A 510 9.59 9.27 -3.36
N ALA A 511 8.74 8.94 -4.34
CA ALA A 511 7.29 8.99 -4.25
C ALA A 511 6.65 7.61 -4.56
N VAL A 512 7.46 6.54 -4.40
CA VAL A 512 7.10 5.13 -4.62
C VAL A 512 7.68 4.26 -3.50
N PRO A 513 7.03 3.14 -3.13
CA PRO A 513 7.51 2.24 -2.09
C PRO A 513 8.72 1.39 -2.53
N PHE A 514 9.43 0.79 -1.57
CA PHE A 514 10.56 -0.13 -1.78
C PHE A 514 11.69 0.42 -2.68
N ALA A 515 11.96 1.74 -2.62
CA ALA A 515 12.85 2.42 -3.57
C ALA A 515 14.35 2.15 -3.35
N HIS A 516 14.80 1.94 -2.11
CA HIS A 516 16.22 1.74 -1.78
C HIS A 516 16.79 0.42 -2.35
N ILE A 517 17.37 0.51 -3.56
CA ILE A 517 17.94 -0.64 -4.28
C ILE A 517 19.02 -1.40 -3.49
N ASN A 518 19.73 -0.72 -2.60
CA ASN A 518 20.77 -1.30 -1.75
C ASN A 518 20.21 -2.39 -0.83
N LEU A 519 18.96 -2.25 -0.37
CA LEU A 519 18.28 -3.21 0.50
C LEU A 519 17.71 -4.43 -0.26
N TRP A 520 17.74 -4.43 -1.60
CA TRP A 520 17.19 -5.53 -2.39
C TRP A 520 18.03 -6.81 -2.27
N ALA A 521 17.34 -7.93 -2.06
CA ALA A 521 17.92 -9.27 -1.91
C ALA A 521 18.40 -9.84 -3.25
N ARG A 522 17.60 -9.61 -4.30
CA ARG A 522 17.87 -10.01 -5.68
C ARG A 522 17.45 -8.91 -6.64
N GLN A 523 18.24 -8.69 -7.69
CA GLN A 523 17.96 -7.65 -8.68
C GLN A 523 18.02 -8.22 -10.10
N ARG A 524 17.16 -7.68 -10.99
CA ARG A 524 17.14 -7.95 -12.43
C ARG A 524 17.03 -9.44 -12.80
N LEU A 525 16.29 -10.23 -12.02
CA LEU A 525 16.08 -11.65 -12.31
C LEU A 525 15.24 -11.84 -13.58
N SER A 526 15.63 -12.78 -14.44
CA SER A 526 14.74 -13.31 -15.49
C SER A 526 13.68 -14.23 -14.90
N ARG A 527 12.63 -14.55 -15.67
CA ARG A 527 11.65 -15.56 -15.25
C ARG A 527 12.33 -16.91 -14.96
N LYS A 528 13.24 -17.34 -15.82
CA LYS A 528 14.00 -18.60 -15.65
C LYS A 528 14.79 -18.62 -14.34
N GLN A 529 15.36 -17.49 -13.93
CA GLN A 529 16.10 -17.38 -12.67
C GLN A 529 15.22 -17.44 -11.42
N LEU A 530 13.93 -17.08 -11.49
CA LEU A 530 13.00 -17.32 -10.38
C LEU A 530 12.80 -18.83 -10.15
N GLU A 531 12.72 -19.60 -11.24
CA GLU A 531 12.56 -21.05 -11.21
C GLU A 531 13.87 -21.74 -10.78
N GLU A 532 15.01 -21.37 -11.37
CA GLU A 532 16.36 -21.88 -11.02
C GLU A 532 16.76 -21.62 -9.56
N PHE A 533 16.35 -20.48 -8.98
CA PHE A 533 16.65 -20.14 -7.59
C PHE A 533 15.59 -20.68 -6.61
N GLY A 534 14.57 -21.41 -7.08
CA GLY A 534 13.52 -21.97 -6.23
C GLY A 534 12.60 -20.93 -5.58
N ILE A 535 12.59 -19.71 -6.13
CA ILE A 535 11.72 -18.59 -5.72
C ILE A 535 10.30 -18.86 -6.23
N TYR A 536 10.14 -19.35 -7.46
CA TYR A 536 8.85 -19.76 -8.00
C TYR A 536 8.92 -21.17 -8.56
N ASP A 537 8.16 -22.10 -7.97
CA ASP A 537 8.01 -23.47 -8.42
C ASP A 537 6.61 -23.62 -9.03
N ALA A 538 6.53 -23.51 -10.36
CA ALA A 538 5.26 -23.61 -11.09
C ALA A 538 4.61 -25.00 -10.97
N THR A 539 5.42 -26.06 -10.83
CA THR A 539 4.96 -27.45 -10.75
C THR A 539 4.31 -27.73 -9.38
N ARG A 540 4.93 -27.28 -8.30
CA ARG A 540 4.37 -27.38 -6.93
C ARG A 540 3.41 -26.24 -6.60
N LYS A 541 3.36 -25.20 -7.45
CA LYS A 541 2.58 -23.97 -7.29
C LYS A 541 2.95 -23.21 -6.02
N ILE A 542 4.26 -23.09 -5.76
CA ILE A 542 4.81 -22.43 -4.57
C ILE A 542 5.60 -21.18 -4.96
N LEU A 543 5.32 -20.05 -4.32
CA LEU A 543 6.10 -18.82 -4.40
C LEU A 543 6.80 -18.55 -3.06
N ARG A 544 8.13 -18.66 -3.02
CA ARG A 544 8.93 -18.40 -1.81
C ARG A 544 9.46 -16.98 -1.83
N LEU A 545 9.04 -16.17 -0.87
CA LEU A 545 9.44 -14.77 -0.76
C LEU A 545 10.35 -14.57 0.45
N ARG A 546 11.49 -13.90 0.22
CA ARG A 546 12.45 -13.48 1.25
C ARG A 546 13.07 -12.16 0.81
N GLY A 547 12.77 -11.08 1.52
CA GLY A 547 13.26 -9.74 1.18
C GLY A 547 12.62 -9.13 -0.07
N ILE A 548 13.28 -8.14 -0.67
CA ILE A 548 12.84 -7.53 -1.95
C ILE A 548 13.54 -8.23 -3.13
N ILE A 549 12.75 -8.74 -4.06
CA ILE A 549 13.17 -9.45 -5.28
C ILE A 549 12.69 -8.63 -6.48
N ASN A 550 13.61 -8.17 -7.34
CA ASN A 550 13.26 -7.44 -8.56
C ASN A 550 13.55 -8.25 -9.82
N CYS A 551 12.55 -8.36 -10.70
CA CYS A 551 12.61 -8.98 -12.02
C CYS A 551 12.91 -7.96 -13.12
N ARG A 552 13.51 -8.42 -14.22
CA ARG A 552 13.75 -7.61 -15.44
C ARG A 552 12.73 -7.84 -16.56
N GLU A 553 11.89 -8.86 -16.40
CA GLU A 553 10.89 -9.33 -17.37
C GLU A 553 9.50 -9.34 -16.71
N PRO A 554 8.39 -9.10 -17.43
CA PRO A 554 7.04 -9.29 -16.90
C PRO A 554 6.80 -10.74 -16.45
N ILE A 555 6.01 -10.92 -15.40
CA ILE A 555 5.72 -12.23 -14.80
C ILE A 555 4.24 -12.60 -14.89
N VAL A 556 3.97 -13.90 -14.97
CA VAL A 556 2.62 -14.48 -14.96
C VAL A 556 2.54 -15.45 -13.78
N LEU A 557 1.62 -15.19 -12.86
CA LEU A 557 1.35 -15.98 -11.68
C LEU A 557 0.01 -16.71 -11.84
N GLY A 558 -0.05 -17.97 -11.45
CA GLY A 558 -1.28 -18.76 -11.40
C GLY A 558 -1.64 -19.54 -12.67
N ASN A 559 -0.77 -19.54 -13.70
CA ASN A 559 -1.05 -20.18 -14.99
C ASN A 559 -1.39 -21.69 -14.85
N GLU A 560 -0.72 -22.38 -13.94
CA GLU A 560 -0.93 -23.81 -13.66
C GLU A 560 -1.95 -24.09 -12.53
N GLY A 561 -2.62 -23.06 -12.02
CA GLY A 561 -3.55 -23.13 -10.89
C GLY A 561 -3.19 -22.18 -9.74
N GLU A 562 -3.97 -22.26 -8.66
CA GLU A 562 -3.77 -21.49 -7.42
C GLU A 562 -2.36 -21.69 -6.82
N ILE A 563 -1.74 -20.61 -6.35
CA ILE A 563 -0.38 -20.58 -5.78
C ILE A 563 -0.43 -20.46 -4.25
N GLU A 564 0.42 -21.22 -3.55
CA GLU A 564 0.74 -20.98 -2.14
C GLU A 564 2.02 -20.12 -1.99
N VAL A 565 1.96 -19.09 -1.16
CA VAL A 565 3.10 -18.23 -0.82
C VAL A 565 3.71 -18.67 0.50
N GLU A 566 5.03 -18.90 0.51
CA GLU A 566 5.81 -19.18 1.72
C GLU A 566 6.74 -17.99 2.03
N GLY A 567 6.76 -17.52 3.28
CA GLY A 567 7.69 -16.49 3.75
C GLY A 567 7.25 -15.05 3.44
N CYS A 568 8.13 -14.10 3.73
CA CYS A 568 7.83 -12.67 3.72
C CYS A 568 8.71 -11.91 2.71
N GLY A 569 8.10 -11.26 1.74
CA GLY A 569 8.84 -10.45 0.78
C GLY A 569 8.00 -9.71 -0.25
N ILE A 570 8.72 -8.99 -1.12
CA ILE A 570 8.16 -8.15 -2.18
C ILE A 570 8.72 -8.61 -3.51
N LEU A 571 7.85 -8.90 -4.47
CA LEU A 571 8.21 -9.24 -5.84
C LEU A 571 7.88 -8.06 -6.76
N ILE A 572 8.94 -7.39 -7.23
CA ILE A 572 8.86 -6.25 -8.15
C ILE A 572 9.06 -6.75 -9.58
N ALA A 573 8.21 -6.37 -10.52
CA ALA A 573 8.39 -6.67 -11.95
C ALA A 573 7.98 -5.48 -12.86
N PRO A 574 8.43 -5.46 -14.13
CA PRO A 574 7.93 -4.51 -15.14
C PRO A 574 6.45 -4.70 -15.49
N GLY A 575 5.83 -5.82 -15.11
CA GLY A 575 4.41 -6.10 -15.28
C GLY A 575 4.07 -7.42 -14.61
N ILE A 576 2.87 -7.51 -14.01
CA ILE A 576 2.41 -8.69 -13.29
C ILE A 576 1.02 -9.06 -13.80
N ARG A 577 0.83 -10.33 -14.18
CA ARG A 577 -0.45 -10.90 -14.57
C ARG A 577 -0.82 -12.04 -13.63
N ILE A 578 -2.00 -11.99 -13.03
CA ILE A 578 -2.52 -12.98 -12.08
C ILE A 578 -3.69 -13.72 -12.74
N GLU A 579 -3.51 -15.00 -13.04
CA GLU A 579 -4.46 -15.86 -13.76
C GLU A 579 -5.28 -16.76 -12.82
N ASN A 580 -4.88 -16.90 -11.56
CA ASN A 580 -5.55 -17.73 -10.56
C ASN A 580 -5.32 -17.21 -9.14
N GLY A 581 -5.94 -17.85 -8.15
CA GLY A 581 -5.84 -17.46 -6.74
C GLY A 581 -4.41 -17.47 -6.20
N ILE A 582 -4.18 -16.67 -5.17
CA ILE A 582 -2.93 -16.63 -4.42
C ILE A 582 -3.30 -16.79 -2.95
N ARG A 583 -2.71 -17.78 -2.28
CA ARG A 583 -2.98 -18.14 -0.89
C ARG A 583 -1.71 -18.02 -0.06
N LYS A 584 -1.79 -17.50 1.16
CA LYS A 584 -0.68 -17.50 2.12
C LYS A 584 -0.57 -18.86 2.80
N SER A 585 0.66 -19.32 3.04
CA SER A 585 0.87 -20.56 3.78
C SER A 585 0.30 -20.46 5.20
N GLN A 586 -0.46 -21.47 5.60
CA GLN A 586 -1.03 -21.57 6.95
C GLN A 586 -0.01 -22.09 7.98
N LYS A 587 1.19 -22.51 7.53
CA LYS A 587 2.23 -23.14 8.36
C LYS A 587 3.34 -22.18 8.79
N LYS A 588 3.47 -21.05 8.11
CA LYS A 588 4.56 -20.07 8.27
C LYS A 588 3.97 -18.68 8.11
N GLU A 589 4.46 -17.74 8.91
CA GLU A 589 4.19 -16.32 8.69
C GLU A 589 4.55 -15.93 7.26
N SER A 590 3.58 -15.37 6.53
CA SER A 590 3.73 -15.10 5.10
C SER A 590 3.15 -13.74 4.71
N ILE A 591 3.98 -12.92 4.08
CA ILE A 591 3.62 -11.60 3.54
C ILE A 591 4.01 -11.57 2.07
N CYS A 592 3.01 -11.35 1.21
CA CYS A 592 3.17 -11.24 -0.23
C CYS A 592 2.84 -9.81 -0.66
N VAL A 593 3.81 -9.13 -1.28
CA VAL A 593 3.58 -7.86 -1.97
C VAL A 593 4.01 -8.00 -3.43
N LEU A 594 3.07 -7.76 -4.35
CA LEU A 594 3.29 -7.79 -5.79
C LEU A 594 3.33 -6.35 -6.30
N ALA A 595 4.49 -5.93 -6.83
CA ALA A 595 4.76 -4.53 -7.12
C ALA A 595 5.19 -4.29 -8.57
N THR A 596 4.74 -3.19 -9.16
CA THR A 596 5.18 -2.69 -10.47
C THR A 596 5.54 -1.21 -10.41
N ARG A 597 6.40 -0.78 -11.34
CA ARG A 597 6.86 0.61 -11.47
C ARG A 597 6.08 1.36 -12.54
N GLY A 598 4.80 1.64 -12.27
CA GLY A 598 3.88 2.41 -13.14
C GLY A 598 3.14 1.60 -14.21
N GLN A 599 3.54 0.35 -14.45
CA GLN A 599 2.86 -0.56 -15.37
C GLN A 599 1.69 -1.28 -14.68
N PRO A 600 0.60 -1.61 -15.38
CA PRO A 600 -0.57 -2.23 -14.76
C PRO A 600 -0.28 -3.60 -14.17
N ILE A 601 -0.95 -3.91 -13.06
CA ILE A 601 -1.14 -5.30 -12.61
C ILE A 601 -2.47 -5.78 -13.18
N ILE A 602 -2.44 -6.87 -13.94
CA ILE A 602 -3.62 -7.45 -14.58
C ILE A 602 -4.12 -8.62 -13.75
N VAL A 603 -5.36 -8.54 -13.27
CA VAL A 603 -6.04 -9.62 -12.53
C VAL A 603 -7.10 -10.22 -13.44
N ASN A 604 -6.93 -11.51 -13.78
CA ASN A 604 -7.81 -12.25 -14.69
C ASN A 604 -8.47 -13.47 -13.99
N THR A 605 -8.70 -13.36 -12.69
CA THR A 605 -9.33 -14.40 -11.87
C THR A 605 -10.41 -13.82 -10.97
N ASP A 606 -11.38 -14.66 -10.61
CA ASP A 606 -12.44 -14.45 -9.63
C ASP A 606 -12.14 -15.12 -8.28
N ARG A 607 -10.97 -15.78 -8.18
CA ARG A 607 -10.42 -16.39 -6.98
C ARG A 607 -9.73 -15.36 -6.10
N ARG A 608 -9.74 -15.60 -4.78
CA ARG A 608 -9.12 -14.74 -3.77
C ARG A 608 -7.61 -14.59 -4.00
N ILE A 609 -7.10 -13.38 -3.77
CA ILE A 609 -5.69 -13.03 -3.85
C ILE A 609 -5.24 -12.53 -2.47
N GLU A 610 -4.53 -13.36 -1.72
CA GLU A 610 -3.97 -13.05 -0.40
C GLU A 610 -2.58 -12.38 -0.53
N ALA A 611 -2.56 -11.23 -1.19
CA ALA A 611 -1.37 -10.41 -1.42
C ALA A 611 -1.72 -8.92 -1.41
N SER A 612 -0.74 -8.05 -1.16
CA SER A 612 -0.87 -6.62 -1.40
C SER A 612 -0.44 -6.28 -2.83
N LEU A 613 -1.24 -5.51 -3.58
CA LEU A 613 -0.94 -5.13 -4.95
C LEU A 613 -0.54 -3.65 -5.02
N VAL A 614 0.62 -3.39 -5.62
CA VAL A 614 1.23 -2.05 -5.65
C VAL A 614 1.61 -1.69 -7.08
N SER A 615 0.94 -0.73 -7.71
CA SER A 615 1.31 -0.24 -9.04
C SER A 615 1.55 1.26 -8.98
N MET A 616 2.81 1.68 -8.88
CA MET A 616 3.16 3.11 -8.71
C MET A 616 4.38 3.51 -9.55
N GLY A 617 4.16 4.47 -10.45
CA GLY A 617 5.14 5.01 -11.38
C GLY A 617 6.11 5.99 -10.76
N ILE A 618 7.37 5.96 -11.20
CA ILE A 618 8.40 6.90 -10.72
C ILE A 618 8.21 8.27 -11.39
N LEU A 619 7.97 8.29 -12.71
CA LEU A 619 7.90 9.51 -13.53
C LEU A 619 6.56 9.67 -14.25
N ASP A 620 6.07 8.58 -14.85
CA ASP A 620 4.87 8.46 -15.67
C ASP A 620 3.56 8.55 -14.87
N ARG A 621 3.59 8.13 -13.59
CA ARG A 621 2.46 8.16 -12.65
C ARG A 621 1.17 7.49 -13.16
N ASN A 622 1.31 6.42 -13.94
CA ASN A 622 0.22 5.71 -14.62
C ASN A 622 -0.09 4.33 -14.00
N GLY A 623 0.42 4.05 -12.80
CA GLY A 623 0.22 2.78 -12.13
C GLY A 623 -1.23 2.56 -11.69
N HIS A 624 -1.80 1.42 -12.08
CA HIS A 624 -3.20 1.04 -11.82
C HIS A 624 -3.37 -0.48 -11.79
N ILE A 625 -4.52 -0.95 -11.33
CA ILE A 625 -4.94 -2.35 -11.47
C ILE A 625 -5.93 -2.46 -12.63
N ARG A 626 -5.89 -3.58 -13.36
CA ARG A 626 -6.94 -3.97 -14.31
C ARG A 626 -7.56 -5.28 -13.86
N ALA A 627 -8.71 -5.22 -13.21
CA ALA A 627 -9.49 -6.39 -12.80
C ALA A 627 -10.45 -6.82 -13.93
N SER A 628 -10.01 -7.73 -14.80
CA SER A 628 -10.80 -8.26 -15.92
C SER A 628 -11.96 -9.17 -15.48
N ARG A 629 -12.01 -9.51 -14.19
CA ARG A 629 -13.07 -10.28 -13.51
C ARG A 629 -13.33 -9.64 -12.15
N ARG A 630 -14.30 -10.18 -11.39
CA ARG A 630 -14.55 -9.80 -9.99
C ARG A 630 -13.27 -9.91 -9.15
N LEU A 631 -12.78 -8.80 -8.63
CA LEU A 631 -11.62 -8.77 -7.73
C LEU A 631 -12.04 -9.19 -6.32
N ASP A 632 -11.34 -10.16 -5.75
CA ASP A 632 -11.39 -10.52 -4.32
C ASP A 632 -9.96 -10.46 -3.77
N LEU A 633 -9.60 -9.31 -3.19
CA LEU A 633 -8.26 -9.02 -2.71
C LEU A 633 -8.22 -9.07 -1.18
N PHE A 634 -7.24 -9.77 -0.61
CA PHE A 634 -6.95 -9.76 0.83
C PHE A 634 -5.51 -9.26 1.07
N GLY A 635 -5.40 -8.00 1.49
CA GLY A 635 -4.15 -7.25 1.54
C GLY A 635 -4.38 -5.74 1.35
N ALA A 636 -3.34 -5.01 0.98
CA ALA A 636 -3.42 -3.59 0.64
C ALA A 636 -3.49 -3.34 -0.87
N LEU A 637 -4.18 -2.28 -1.30
CA LEU A 637 -4.11 -1.75 -2.66
C LEU A 637 -3.45 -0.37 -2.71
N ALA A 638 -2.36 -0.24 -3.46
CA ALA A 638 -1.70 1.06 -3.68
C ALA A 638 -1.45 1.32 -5.17
N VAL A 639 -1.98 2.42 -5.66
CA VAL A 639 -1.97 2.78 -7.08
C VAL A 639 -1.71 4.28 -7.29
N ASP A 640 -1.34 4.65 -8.52
CA ASP A 640 -1.40 6.04 -8.93
C ASP A 640 -2.83 6.48 -9.23
N GLN A 641 -3.56 5.64 -9.96
CA GLN A 641 -4.94 5.83 -10.36
C GLN A 641 -5.72 4.54 -10.07
N LEU A 642 -6.97 4.66 -9.60
CA LEU A 642 -7.84 3.50 -9.40
C LEU A 642 -8.21 2.87 -10.75
N ALA A 643 -8.49 3.72 -11.75
CA ALA A 643 -8.87 3.36 -13.11
C ALA A 643 -10.01 2.32 -13.14
N ILE A 644 -11.02 2.53 -12.29
CA ILE A 644 -12.13 1.58 -12.06
C ILE A 644 -12.93 1.32 -13.34
N GLU A 645 -12.92 2.24 -14.31
CA GLU A 645 -13.55 2.06 -15.62
C GLU A 645 -12.95 0.88 -16.42
N ARG A 646 -11.74 0.44 -16.08
CA ARG A 646 -11.04 -0.70 -16.70
C ARG A 646 -11.32 -2.04 -16.02
N TRP A 647 -12.08 -2.01 -14.91
CA TRP A 647 -12.47 -3.19 -14.17
C TRP A 647 -13.77 -3.76 -14.74
N ALA A 648 -14.05 -5.03 -14.48
CA ALA A 648 -15.31 -5.66 -14.90
C ALA A 648 -16.52 -4.88 -14.32
N PRO A 649 -17.46 -4.40 -15.16
CA PRO A 649 -18.68 -3.75 -14.69
C PRO A 649 -19.70 -4.78 -14.18
N GLU A 650 -20.72 -4.30 -13.47
CA GLU A 650 -21.85 -5.07 -12.91
C GLU A 650 -21.46 -6.22 -11.96
N VAL A 651 -20.29 -6.14 -11.33
CA VAL A 651 -19.84 -7.07 -10.29
C VAL A 651 -19.34 -6.33 -9.06
N GLU A 652 -19.53 -6.95 -7.88
CA GLU A 652 -18.97 -6.48 -6.61
C GLU A 652 -17.50 -6.87 -6.50
N HIS A 653 -16.61 -5.90 -6.65
CA HIS A 653 -15.20 -6.02 -6.30
C HIS A 653 -15.01 -5.79 -4.81
N ARG A 654 -14.14 -6.56 -4.17
CA ARG A 654 -13.85 -6.45 -2.75
C ARG A 654 -12.35 -6.38 -2.49
N ILE A 655 -11.95 -5.39 -1.70
CA ILE A 655 -10.64 -5.27 -1.08
C ILE A 655 -10.86 -5.43 0.41
N THR A 656 -10.32 -6.49 0.99
CA THR A 656 -10.32 -6.72 2.44
C THR A 656 -8.90 -6.48 2.93
N TYR A 657 -8.71 -5.48 3.78
CA TYR A 657 -7.42 -5.23 4.39
C TYR A 657 -6.98 -6.43 5.23
N ASP A 658 -5.68 -6.72 5.21
CA ASP A 658 -5.09 -7.81 5.98
C ASP A 658 -4.55 -7.26 7.31
N PRO A 659 -5.15 -7.59 8.46
CA PRO A 659 -4.69 -7.10 9.76
C PRO A 659 -3.24 -7.47 10.08
N ALA A 660 -2.65 -8.50 9.45
CA ALA A 660 -1.23 -8.83 9.62
C ALA A 660 -0.27 -7.74 9.10
N LEU A 661 -0.79 -6.74 8.37
CA LEU A 661 -0.08 -5.54 7.96
C LEU A 661 -0.07 -4.44 9.05
N LYS A 662 -0.93 -4.52 10.08
CA LYS A 662 -0.88 -3.70 11.28
C LYS A 662 -0.25 -4.49 12.41
N ARG A 663 0.92 -4.03 12.85
CA ARG A 663 1.74 -4.70 13.85
C ARG A 663 2.30 -3.69 14.84
N GLU A 664 2.42 -4.10 16.09
CA GLU A 664 3.13 -3.36 17.14
C GLU A 664 4.64 -3.26 16.85
N HIS A 665 5.18 -4.31 16.22
CA HIS A 665 6.61 -4.49 15.94
C HIS A 665 6.86 -4.58 14.43
N ASP A 666 7.98 -4.00 13.98
CA ASP A 666 8.43 -4.07 12.59
C ASP A 666 8.76 -5.52 12.19
N LEU A 667 8.33 -5.93 11.00
CA LEU A 667 8.69 -7.20 10.39
C LEU A 667 9.87 -7.00 9.42
N TYR A 668 11.07 -7.29 9.91
CA TYR A 668 12.28 -7.27 9.08
C TYR A 668 12.49 -8.57 8.30
N GLN A 669 13.38 -8.53 7.30
CA GLN A 669 13.94 -9.70 6.63
C GLN A 669 15.44 -9.53 6.48
N ILE A 670 16.17 -10.61 6.81
CA ILE A 670 17.61 -10.70 6.66
C ILE A 670 17.93 -11.34 5.30
N ASN A 671 18.77 -10.67 4.53
CA ASN A 671 19.34 -11.19 3.29
C ASN A 671 20.86 -11.30 3.44
N ILE A 672 21.40 -12.49 3.19
CA ILE A 672 22.84 -12.77 3.26
C ILE A 672 23.28 -13.24 1.86
N SER A 673 24.34 -12.63 1.32
CA SER A 673 24.88 -13.02 0.02
C SER A 673 25.53 -14.40 0.07
N ARG A 674 25.19 -15.25 -0.91
CA ARG A 674 25.92 -16.51 -1.16
C ARG A 674 27.32 -16.27 -1.74
N TRP A 675 27.56 -15.10 -2.32
CA TRP A 675 28.86 -14.73 -2.87
C TRP A 675 29.72 -14.13 -1.76
N THR A 676 30.86 -14.75 -1.52
CA THR A 676 31.89 -14.25 -0.62
C THR A 676 32.53 -13.00 -1.21
N THR A 677 32.57 -11.90 -0.45
CA THR A 677 33.25 -10.65 -0.87
C THR A 677 34.74 -10.64 -0.51
N PHE A 678 35.13 -11.42 0.50
CA PHE A 678 36.52 -11.64 0.90
C PHE A 678 36.67 -13.03 1.53
N GLU A 679 37.67 -13.79 1.08
CA GLU A 679 38.07 -15.05 1.67
C GLU A 679 39.53 -14.99 2.11
N ARG A 680 39.83 -15.51 3.30
CA ARG A 680 41.19 -15.71 3.80
C ARG A 680 41.32 -17.09 4.38
N VAL A 681 42.30 -17.85 3.87
CA VAL A 681 42.76 -19.10 4.47
C VAL A 681 44.11 -18.84 5.13
N LEU A 682 44.28 -19.30 6.37
CA LEU A 682 45.55 -19.30 7.09
C LEU A 682 45.85 -20.73 7.51
N GLU A 683 46.91 -21.28 6.96
CA GLU A 683 47.50 -22.54 7.41
C GLU A 683 48.60 -22.21 8.43
N SER A 684 48.58 -22.85 9.59
CA SER A 684 49.62 -22.69 10.63
C SER A 684 50.73 -23.71 10.40
N GLU A 685 51.96 -23.25 10.12
CA GLU A 685 53.09 -24.10 9.71
C GLU A 685 54.27 -24.21 10.70
N GLU A 686 54.25 -23.53 11.86
CA GLU A 686 55.39 -23.45 12.82
C GLU A 686 55.79 -24.78 13.48
#